data_AF-A0A402AVD0-F1
#
_entry.id   AF-A0A402AVD0-F1
#
_cell.length_a   1.000
_cell.length_b   1.000
_cell.length_c   1.000
_cell.angle_alpha   90.00
_cell.angle_beta   90.00
_cell.angle_gamma   90.00
#
_symmetry.space_group_name_H-M   'P 1'
#
loop_
_entity.id
_entity.type
_entity.pdbx_description
1 polymer ?
#
loop_
_entity_poly.entity_id
_entity_poly.type
_entity_poly.pdbx_seq_one_letter_code
_entity_poly.pdbx_strand_id
1 'polypeptide(L)'
;MWIILGFIGLFAFLLIILNLTGQVPGQSLILKDISDVAQTAGQWIGFAFCLRVIFRFGMAKKQLQQQLVQTQDRQQVVLLTKEINHVRRARLAWIFLALGIACYGLAGIIWTSYDTRMPTAQVPYPGLYDIGYVLAYPFFMLGTVLLARRDRATVGRLRLIIDAMAIIGTAIALSWFFLLAPSIAGLAQAPSFLAQFLALYFPTGDLLLITVSVLLLFSPLSTKGQEPVLIRLTIGLSCLAVADSILGYFNLTTGFNSGTLLDLLWPLSLLLVGWAAIEHPRSVAREQLQENAAQVDPLLTVNRFSSIISTLQTIVPFILVLLTCAVLLTIVAPRNASSLLQADICALLLVLIVIVRQAMTLTENNRLTRQMRGELVISRRELQVTRRGADVAAQLATERQALEQALQELQEAQAQVAKGNFNVHVSSLPGALLPLGLSFNLMIDRLKTLAQQVTFSRQLQQEGQVLRQALEYQAGGELYPVEKLANQSKTDLRGAFMALAQVQRTQSNQLQQQINTMRIFQAQVARYRQAVETLQHSSAFNLRNSGVEVSTLQSLADGLAYLEQQQQDWIASLLRQISPATASAGTSTQAAPASQAAPLNPEKPQPEQVPFPSGQLPFSAASPAGPSYGVPGGDVKPDLSTLYQQRKA
;
A
#
# COMPACT_ATOMS: atom_id res chain seq x y z
N MET A 1 -23.22 -37.24 8.49
CA MET A 1 -23.80 -36.57 9.66
C MET A 1 -25.30 -36.84 9.76
N TRP A 2 -26.16 -36.26 8.90
CA TRP A 2 -27.62 -36.41 9.00
C TRP A 2 -28.13 -37.86 9.03
N ILE A 3 -27.56 -38.75 8.20
CA ILE A 3 -27.93 -40.17 8.22
C ILE A 3 -27.66 -40.82 9.59
N ILE A 4 -26.53 -40.47 10.23
CA ILE A 4 -26.12 -41.06 11.52
C ILE A 4 -26.99 -40.52 12.64
N LEU A 5 -27.19 -39.20 12.68
CA LEU A 5 -28.05 -38.56 13.68
C LEU A 5 -29.51 -39.00 13.53
N GLY A 6 -30.00 -39.12 12.30
CA GLY A 6 -31.35 -39.61 12.01
C GLY A 6 -31.51 -41.07 12.43
N PHE A 7 -30.54 -41.94 12.10
CA PHE A 7 -30.57 -43.35 12.49
C PHE A 7 -30.54 -43.53 14.02
N ILE A 8 -29.57 -42.91 14.69
CA ILE A 8 -29.41 -43.02 16.14
C ILE A 8 -30.58 -42.35 16.87
N GLY A 9 -31.06 -41.20 16.40
CA GLY A 9 -32.21 -40.50 16.97
C GLY A 9 -33.51 -41.31 16.82
N LEU A 10 -33.73 -41.91 15.65
CA LEU A 10 -34.88 -42.80 15.42
C LEU A 10 -34.80 -44.05 16.30
N PHE A 11 -33.61 -44.65 16.40
CA PHE A 11 -33.40 -45.83 17.25
C PHE A 11 -33.62 -45.51 18.73
N ALA A 12 -33.09 -44.39 19.22
CA ALA A 12 -33.34 -43.88 20.58
C ALA A 12 -34.83 -43.69 20.85
N PHE A 13 -35.52 -43.00 19.93
CA PHE A 13 -36.93 -42.70 20.05
C PHE A 13 -37.78 -43.98 20.10
N LEU A 14 -37.43 -44.96 19.27
CA LEU A 14 -38.11 -46.25 19.26
C LEU A 14 -37.90 -47.01 20.58
N LEU A 15 -36.68 -47.06 21.12
CA LEU A 15 -36.41 -47.71 22.41
C LEU A 15 -37.16 -47.04 23.57
N ILE A 16 -37.20 -45.69 23.58
CA ILE A 16 -37.93 -44.92 24.59
C ILE A 16 -39.43 -45.19 24.49
N ILE A 17 -40.02 -45.18 23.29
CA ILE A 17 -41.45 -45.47 23.11
C ILE A 17 -41.78 -46.88 23.58
N LEU A 18 -41.00 -47.87 23.18
CA LEU A 18 -41.27 -49.26 23.56
C LEU A 18 -41.15 -49.47 25.07
N ASN A 19 -40.20 -48.80 25.72
CA ASN A 19 -40.10 -48.79 27.17
C ASN A 19 -41.33 -48.14 27.83
N LEU A 20 -41.78 -47.00 27.31
CA LEU A 20 -42.98 -46.29 27.79
C LEU A 20 -44.28 -47.06 27.55
N THR A 21 -44.36 -47.91 26.52
CA THR A 21 -45.53 -48.78 26.26
C THR A 21 -45.54 -50.06 27.11
N GLY A 22 -44.64 -50.17 28.09
CA GLY A 22 -44.60 -51.26 29.07
C GLY A 22 -43.75 -52.47 28.64
N GLN A 23 -42.96 -52.36 27.56
CA GLN A 23 -42.01 -53.41 27.20
C GLN A 23 -40.78 -53.33 28.11
N VAL A 24 -40.51 -54.40 28.86
CA VAL A 24 -39.38 -54.45 29.79
C VAL A 24 -38.12 -54.98 29.08
N PRO A 25 -36.96 -54.29 29.19
CA PRO A 25 -35.68 -54.76 28.68
C PRO A 25 -35.35 -56.18 29.17
N GLY A 26 -34.85 -57.03 28.27
CA GLY A 26 -34.48 -58.43 28.53
C GLY A 26 -35.64 -59.43 28.60
N GLN A 27 -36.88 -58.98 28.78
CA GLN A 27 -38.06 -59.86 28.83
C GLN A 27 -38.94 -59.77 27.58
N SER A 28 -39.01 -58.60 26.95
CA SER A 28 -39.76 -58.38 25.71
C SER A 28 -39.00 -58.88 24.48
N LEU A 29 -39.57 -59.86 23.77
CA LEU A 29 -39.06 -60.32 22.48
C LEU A 29 -39.02 -59.19 21.43
N ILE A 30 -40.08 -58.38 21.36
CA ILE A 30 -40.19 -57.28 20.38
C ILE A 30 -39.08 -56.24 20.60
N LEU A 31 -38.89 -55.81 21.86
CA LEU A 31 -37.90 -54.79 22.20
C LEU A 31 -36.47 -55.28 21.90
N LYS A 32 -36.20 -56.54 22.22
CA LYS A 32 -34.93 -57.21 21.98
C LYS A 32 -34.64 -57.37 20.50
N ASP A 33 -35.57 -57.93 19.72
CA ASP A 33 -35.39 -58.14 18.29
C ASP A 33 -35.17 -56.82 17.54
N ILE A 34 -35.92 -55.77 17.89
CA ILE A 34 -35.73 -54.47 17.25
C ILE A 34 -34.37 -53.87 17.64
N SER A 35 -33.94 -54.02 18.89
CA SER A 35 -32.62 -53.57 19.32
C SER A 35 -31.52 -54.28 18.52
N ASP A 36 -31.56 -55.60 18.46
CA ASP A 36 -30.57 -56.42 17.76
C ASP A 36 -30.52 -56.13 16.26
N VAL A 37 -31.67 -55.98 15.62
CA VAL A 37 -31.77 -55.62 14.20
C VAL A 37 -31.22 -54.21 13.96
N ALA A 38 -31.52 -53.25 14.82
CA ALA A 38 -31.00 -51.89 14.71
C ALA A 38 -29.48 -51.86 14.93
N GLN A 39 -28.96 -52.57 15.93
CA GLN A 39 -27.52 -52.71 16.14
C GLN A 39 -26.84 -53.26 14.88
N THR A 40 -27.34 -54.39 14.36
CA THR A 40 -26.83 -55.02 13.14
C THR A 40 -26.88 -54.07 11.94
N ALA A 41 -28.00 -53.37 11.74
CA ALA A 41 -28.14 -52.39 10.66
C ALA A 41 -27.12 -51.26 10.74
N GLY A 42 -26.89 -50.69 11.93
CA GLY A 42 -25.88 -49.64 12.14
C GLY A 42 -24.46 -50.10 11.79
N GLN A 43 -24.11 -51.33 12.17
CA GLN A 43 -22.80 -51.94 11.88
C GLN A 43 -22.60 -52.10 10.36
N TRP A 44 -23.60 -52.62 9.64
CA TRP A 44 -23.51 -52.80 8.18
C TRP A 44 -23.55 -51.48 7.40
N ILE A 45 -24.24 -50.44 7.89
CA ILE A 45 -24.14 -49.09 7.32
C ILE A 45 -22.72 -48.54 7.47
N GLY A 46 -22.11 -48.70 8.66
CA GLY A 46 -20.71 -48.35 8.90
C GLY A 46 -19.76 -49.09 7.95
N PHE A 47 -19.98 -50.40 7.78
CA PHE A 47 -19.22 -51.24 6.84
C PHE A 47 -19.32 -50.75 5.39
N ALA A 48 -20.54 -50.46 4.92
CA ALA A 48 -20.79 -49.96 3.56
C ALA A 48 -20.06 -48.63 3.30
N PHE A 49 -19.99 -47.75 4.30
CA PHE A 49 -19.24 -46.50 4.20
C PHE A 49 -17.73 -46.74 4.07
N CYS A 50 -17.16 -47.67 4.83
CA CYS A 50 -15.77 -48.06 4.66
C CYS A 50 -15.51 -48.70 3.30
N LEU A 51 -16.38 -49.63 2.85
CA LEU A 51 -16.28 -50.32 1.56
C LEU A 51 -16.24 -49.32 0.39
N ARG A 52 -17.15 -48.34 0.39
CA ARG A 52 -17.20 -47.27 -0.62
C ARG A 52 -15.87 -46.51 -0.72
N VAL A 53 -15.22 -46.25 0.40
CA VAL A 53 -13.97 -45.50 0.48
C VAL A 53 -12.78 -46.36 0.04
N ILE A 54 -12.78 -47.65 0.38
CA ILE A 54 -11.79 -48.62 -0.11
C ILE A 54 -11.79 -48.67 -1.65
N PHE A 55 -12.98 -48.74 -2.27
CA PHE A 55 -13.10 -48.70 -3.74
C PHE A 55 -12.61 -47.37 -4.32
N ARG A 56 -12.96 -46.25 -3.69
CA ARG A 56 -12.52 -44.92 -4.13
C ARG A 56 -11.00 -44.77 -4.11
N PHE A 57 -10.32 -45.20 -3.06
CA PHE A 57 -8.86 -45.21 -3.02
C PHE A 57 -8.25 -46.23 -3.99
N GLY A 58 -8.95 -47.33 -4.26
CA GLY A 58 -8.56 -48.27 -5.32
C GLY A 58 -8.55 -47.63 -6.71
N MET A 59 -9.58 -46.85 -7.04
CA MET A 59 -9.66 -46.11 -8.31
C MET A 59 -8.62 -44.99 -8.39
N ALA A 60 -8.46 -44.20 -7.31
CA ALA A 60 -7.44 -43.15 -7.23
C ALA A 60 -6.02 -43.70 -7.40
N LYS A 61 -5.70 -44.84 -6.78
CA LYS A 61 -4.41 -45.53 -6.99
C LYS A 61 -4.19 -45.87 -8.47
N LYS A 62 -5.21 -46.42 -9.16
CA LYS A 62 -5.10 -46.77 -10.58
C LYS A 62 -4.85 -45.53 -11.44
N GLN A 63 -5.54 -44.42 -11.18
CA GLN A 63 -5.34 -43.14 -11.88
C GLN A 63 -3.93 -42.59 -11.69
N LEU A 64 -3.43 -42.56 -10.45
CA LEU A 64 -2.06 -42.12 -10.15
C LEU A 64 -1.01 -43.03 -10.80
N GLN A 65 -1.25 -44.34 -10.86
CA GLN A 65 -0.36 -45.27 -11.56
C GLN A 65 -0.33 -45.02 -13.07
N GLN A 66 -1.47 -44.68 -13.68
CA GLN A 66 -1.52 -44.30 -15.10
C GLN A 66 -0.76 -42.99 -15.37
N GLN A 67 -0.90 -42.00 -14.50
CA GLN A 67 -0.15 -40.74 -14.57
C GLN A 67 1.36 -40.97 -14.41
N LEU A 68 1.78 -41.80 -13.45
CA LEU A 68 3.18 -42.14 -13.22
C LEU A 68 3.85 -42.73 -14.47
N VAL A 69 3.13 -43.56 -15.24
CA VAL A 69 3.64 -44.16 -16.49
C VAL A 69 3.77 -43.13 -17.61
N GLN A 70 2.95 -42.07 -17.61
CA GLN A 70 2.96 -41.02 -18.62
C GLN A 70 3.98 -39.90 -18.31
N THR A 71 4.35 -39.73 -17.04
CA THR A 71 5.27 -38.68 -16.61
C THR A 71 6.74 -39.06 -16.83
N GLN A 72 7.47 -38.26 -17.60
CA GLN A 72 8.93 -38.40 -17.78
C GLN A 72 9.77 -37.60 -16.76
N ASP A 73 9.19 -36.61 -16.08
CA ASP A 73 9.93 -35.77 -15.12
C ASP A 73 10.25 -36.53 -13.83
N ARG A 74 11.55 -36.63 -13.50
CA ARG A 74 12.07 -37.34 -12.33
C ARG A 74 11.54 -36.78 -11.01
N GLN A 75 11.30 -35.47 -10.90
CA GLN A 75 10.78 -34.87 -9.67
C GLN A 75 9.31 -35.24 -9.45
N GLN A 76 8.49 -35.18 -10.51
CA GLN A 76 7.10 -35.58 -10.46
C GLN A 76 6.93 -37.09 -10.21
N VAL A 77 7.81 -37.94 -10.76
CA VAL A 77 7.82 -39.39 -10.51
C VAL A 77 8.00 -39.70 -9.01
N VAL A 78 8.89 -38.98 -8.31
CA VAL A 78 9.10 -39.18 -6.86
C VAL A 78 7.88 -38.75 -6.06
N LEU A 79 7.27 -37.61 -6.39
CA LEU A 79 6.04 -37.12 -5.74
C LEU A 79 4.86 -38.08 -5.94
N LEU A 80 4.61 -38.51 -7.18
CA LEU A 80 3.55 -39.47 -7.50
C LEU A 80 3.77 -40.82 -6.83
N THR A 81 5.02 -41.30 -6.73
CA THR A 81 5.34 -42.54 -6.01
C THR A 81 5.04 -42.41 -4.51
N LYS A 82 5.36 -41.25 -3.91
CA LYS A 82 5.01 -40.95 -2.51
C LYS A 82 3.49 -40.95 -2.33
N GLU A 83 2.75 -40.29 -3.22
CA GLU A 83 1.28 -40.22 -3.19
C GLU A 83 0.60 -41.60 -3.36
N ILE A 84 1.10 -42.43 -4.29
CA ILE A 84 0.63 -43.81 -4.49
C ILE A 84 0.81 -44.63 -3.20
N ASN A 85 1.94 -44.49 -2.52
CA ASN A 85 2.20 -45.18 -1.26
C ASN A 85 1.27 -44.70 -0.14
N HIS A 86 0.98 -43.39 -0.06
CA HIS A 86 -0.02 -42.84 0.87
C HIS A 86 -1.42 -43.38 0.60
N VAL A 87 -1.87 -43.37 -0.66
CA VAL A 87 -3.18 -43.90 -1.05
C VAL A 87 -3.27 -45.41 -0.80
N ARG A 88 -2.20 -46.18 -1.08
CA ARG A 88 -2.12 -47.62 -0.78
C ARG A 88 -2.26 -47.88 0.72
N ARG A 89 -1.53 -47.14 1.55
CA ARG A 89 -1.56 -47.31 3.01
C ARG A 89 -2.91 -46.90 3.59
N ALA A 90 -3.48 -45.79 3.11
CA ALA A 90 -4.83 -45.37 3.47
C ALA A 90 -5.87 -46.43 3.10
N ARG A 91 -5.78 -47.03 1.90
CA ARG A 91 -6.66 -48.12 1.50
C ARG A 91 -6.52 -49.33 2.42
N LEU A 92 -5.29 -49.74 2.77
CA LEU A 92 -5.05 -50.83 3.72
C LEU A 92 -5.63 -50.52 5.10
N ALA A 93 -5.45 -49.29 5.60
CA ALA A 93 -6.03 -48.84 6.87
C ALA A 93 -7.56 -49.05 6.89
N TRP A 94 -8.26 -48.59 5.85
CA TRP A 94 -9.71 -48.77 5.75
C TRP A 94 -10.14 -50.22 5.50
N ILE A 95 -9.33 -51.04 4.83
CA ILE A 95 -9.58 -52.50 4.71
C ILE A 95 -9.58 -53.15 6.09
N PHE A 96 -8.57 -52.87 6.92
CA PHE A 96 -8.50 -53.41 8.28
C PHE A 96 -9.65 -52.89 9.16
N LEU A 97 -9.97 -51.59 9.10
CA LEU A 97 -11.14 -51.06 9.81
C LEU A 97 -12.45 -51.72 9.35
N ALA A 98 -12.64 -51.91 8.04
CA ALA A 98 -13.82 -52.59 7.50
C ALA A 98 -13.88 -54.06 7.92
N LEU A 99 -12.73 -54.75 7.97
CA LEU A 99 -12.65 -56.13 8.43
C LEU A 99 -13.00 -56.23 9.93
N GLY A 100 -12.55 -55.27 10.75
CA GLY A 100 -12.97 -55.15 12.14
C GLY A 100 -14.48 -54.98 12.28
N ILE A 101 -15.09 -54.07 11.50
CA ILE A 101 -16.56 -53.89 11.47
C ILE A 101 -17.26 -55.17 11.02
N ALA A 102 -16.74 -55.88 10.01
CA ALA A 102 -17.32 -57.12 9.52
C ALA A 102 -17.25 -58.25 10.56
N CYS A 103 -16.10 -58.42 11.23
CA CYS A 103 -15.96 -59.37 12.32
C CYS A 103 -16.92 -59.06 13.48
N TYR A 104 -17.03 -57.78 13.86
CA TYR A 104 -17.97 -57.32 14.88
C TYR A 104 -19.43 -57.55 14.46
N GLY A 105 -19.77 -57.30 13.20
CA GLY A 105 -21.11 -57.49 12.67
C GLY A 105 -21.52 -58.95 12.55
N LEU A 106 -20.61 -59.82 12.14
CA LEU A 106 -20.83 -61.26 12.11
C LEU A 106 -20.97 -61.82 13.54
N ALA A 107 -20.17 -61.35 14.49
CA ALA A 107 -20.34 -61.66 15.90
C ALA A 107 -21.72 -61.21 16.42
N GLY A 108 -22.15 -60.00 16.06
CA GLY A 108 -23.50 -59.49 16.37
C GLY A 108 -24.62 -60.37 15.83
N ILE A 109 -24.51 -60.86 14.59
CA ILE A 109 -25.50 -61.79 14.01
C ILE A 109 -25.54 -63.11 14.80
N ILE A 110 -24.37 -63.65 15.18
CA ILE A 110 -24.30 -64.88 15.99
C ILE A 110 -24.89 -64.62 17.38
N TRP A 111 -24.56 -63.51 18.02
CA TRP A 111 -25.13 -63.08 19.30
C TRP A 111 -26.66 -62.99 19.21
N THR A 112 -27.19 -62.28 18.23
CA THR A 112 -28.64 -62.16 18.01
C THR A 112 -29.30 -63.52 17.77
N SER A 113 -28.64 -64.45 17.09
CA SER A 113 -29.17 -65.81 16.92
C SER A 113 -29.31 -66.58 18.24
N TYR A 114 -28.47 -66.26 19.22
CA TYR A 114 -28.52 -66.83 20.57
C TYR A 114 -29.55 -66.08 21.40
N ASP A 115 -29.47 -64.75 21.43
CA ASP A 115 -30.38 -63.89 22.18
C ASP A 115 -31.83 -64.19 21.73
N THR A 116 -32.18 -64.19 20.45
CA THR A 116 -33.55 -64.50 19.99
C THR A 116 -34.14 -65.85 20.48
N ARG A 117 -33.30 -66.85 20.81
CA ARG A 117 -33.74 -68.20 21.21
C ARG A 117 -33.87 -68.40 22.71
N MET A 118 -33.30 -67.52 23.53
CA MET A 118 -33.25 -67.66 24.99
C MET A 118 -33.20 -66.30 25.70
N PRO A 119 -33.57 -66.21 26.99
CA PRO A 119 -33.41 -64.97 27.75
C PRO A 119 -31.94 -64.51 27.75
N THR A 120 -31.69 -63.19 27.69
CA THR A 120 -30.33 -62.62 27.58
C THR A 120 -29.39 -63.10 28.70
N ALA A 121 -29.93 -63.26 29.91
CA ALA A 121 -29.19 -63.78 31.06
C ALA A 121 -28.74 -65.25 30.95
N GLN A 122 -29.30 -66.02 30.01
CA GLN A 122 -28.97 -67.44 29.80
C GLN A 122 -28.06 -67.67 28.58
N VAL A 123 -27.68 -66.60 27.88
CA VAL A 123 -26.76 -66.71 26.75
C VAL A 123 -25.42 -67.26 27.25
N PRO A 124 -24.89 -68.35 26.65
CA PRO A 124 -23.69 -69.01 27.13
C PRO A 124 -22.47 -68.11 26.97
N TYR A 125 -21.72 -67.94 28.07
CA TYR A 125 -20.45 -67.23 28.10
C TYR A 125 -19.32 -68.17 28.57
N PRO A 126 -18.27 -68.38 27.76
CA PRO A 126 -18.00 -67.82 26.42
C PRO A 126 -18.81 -68.51 25.31
N GLY A 127 -19.05 -67.80 24.20
CA GLY A 127 -19.81 -68.26 23.05
C GLY A 127 -19.09 -68.10 21.71
N LEU A 128 -19.68 -68.60 20.62
CA LEU A 128 -19.09 -68.53 19.28
C LEU A 128 -18.94 -67.07 18.78
N TYR A 129 -19.81 -66.17 19.23
CA TYR A 129 -19.79 -64.75 18.91
C TYR A 129 -18.49 -64.06 19.40
N ASP A 130 -17.89 -64.54 20.50
CA ASP A 130 -16.68 -63.95 21.08
C ASP A 130 -15.50 -63.99 20.11
N ILE A 131 -15.44 -64.98 19.21
CA ILE A 131 -14.36 -65.08 18.21
C ILE A 131 -14.34 -63.84 17.31
N GLY A 132 -15.51 -63.41 16.82
CA GLY A 132 -15.61 -62.24 15.95
C GLY A 132 -15.35 -60.94 16.69
N TYR A 133 -15.83 -60.82 17.94
CA TYR A 133 -15.52 -59.67 18.79
C TYR A 133 -14.01 -59.56 19.10
N VAL A 134 -13.37 -60.67 19.47
CA VAL A 134 -11.92 -60.72 19.73
C VAL A 134 -11.12 -60.31 18.50
N LEU A 135 -11.47 -60.82 17.32
CA LEU A 135 -10.80 -60.49 16.05
C LEU A 135 -11.01 -59.04 15.62
N ALA A 136 -12.09 -58.38 16.05
CA ALA A 136 -12.34 -56.99 15.69
C ALA A 136 -11.26 -56.04 16.24
N TYR A 137 -10.80 -56.25 17.49
CA TYR A 137 -9.78 -55.42 18.14
C TYR A 137 -8.45 -55.28 17.38
N PRO A 138 -7.74 -56.36 17.00
CA PRO A 138 -6.49 -56.23 16.26
C PRO A 138 -6.70 -55.56 14.90
N PHE A 139 -7.84 -55.80 14.23
CA PHE A 139 -8.15 -55.13 12.97
C PHE A 139 -8.44 -53.63 13.15
N PHE A 140 -9.16 -53.24 14.19
CA PHE A 140 -9.33 -51.82 14.52
C PHE A 140 -8.01 -51.14 14.87
N MET A 141 -7.14 -51.82 15.63
CA MET A 141 -5.83 -51.33 15.99
C MET A 141 -4.92 -51.16 14.76
N LEU A 142 -4.78 -52.20 13.92
CA LEU A 142 -3.98 -52.14 12.70
C LEU A 142 -4.50 -51.06 11.74
N GLY A 143 -5.82 -50.99 11.55
CA GLY A 143 -6.45 -49.98 10.72
C GLY A 143 -6.14 -48.56 11.19
N THR A 144 -6.22 -48.32 12.50
CA THR A 144 -5.91 -47.02 13.11
C THR A 144 -4.42 -46.67 12.93
N VAL A 145 -3.50 -47.57 13.27
CA VAL A 145 -2.05 -47.34 13.14
C VAL A 145 -1.63 -47.08 11.69
N LEU A 146 -2.24 -47.78 10.73
CA LEU A 146 -1.95 -47.57 9.31
C LEU A 146 -2.39 -46.18 8.81
N LEU A 147 -3.33 -45.52 9.49
CA LEU A 147 -3.77 -44.16 9.16
C LEU A 147 -2.74 -43.08 9.52
N ALA A 148 -1.74 -43.41 10.34
CA ALA A 148 -0.67 -42.50 10.73
C ALA A 148 0.24 -42.10 9.54
N ARG A 149 0.30 -40.81 9.19
CA ARG A 149 1.23 -40.31 8.16
C ARG A 149 2.62 -40.10 8.74
N ARG A 150 3.65 -40.60 8.06
CA ARG A 150 5.04 -40.45 8.53
C ARG A 150 5.67 -39.23 7.88
N ASP A 151 5.25 -38.03 8.27
CA ASP A 151 5.93 -36.81 7.87
C ASP A 151 6.84 -36.27 8.99
N ARG A 152 7.99 -35.73 8.60
CA ARG A 152 9.04 -35.28 9.50
C ARG A 152 8.73 -33.87 10.01
N ALA A 153 8.05 -33.77 11.14
CA ALA A 153 7.99 -32.53 11.91
C ALA A 153 8.17 -32.86 13.40
N THR A 154 9.42 -33.06 13.82
CA THR A 154 9.80 -33.58 15.15
C THR A 154 9.97 -32.49 16.22
N VAL A 155 9.56 -31.24 15.97
CA VAL A 155 9.85 -30.15 16.92
C VAL A 155 8.57 -29.44 17.34
N GLY A 156 8.17 -29.66 18.61
CA GLY A 156 7.17 -28.83 19.30
C GLY A 156 5.85 -29.48 19.72
N ARG A 157 5.80 -30.78 20.08
CA ARG A 157 4.54 -31.44 20.47
C ARG A 157 4.61 -32.34 21.72
N LEU A 158 5.57 -32.13 22.63
CA LEU A 158 5.57 -32.83 23.93
C LEU A 158 4.27 -32.58 24.71
N ARG A 159 3.70 -31.37 24.58
CA ARG A 159 2.39 -31.02 25.11
C ARG A 159 1.27 -31.95 24.64
N LEU A 160 1.20 -32.28 23.35
CA LEU A 160 0.15 -33.16 22.83
C LEU A 160 0.27 -34.59 23.37
N ILE A 161 1.49 -35.06 23.61
CA ILE A 161 1.73 -36.36 24.24
C ILE A 161 1.20 -36.34 25.69
N ILE A 162 1.43 -35.27 26.43
CA ILE A 162 0.90 -35.11 27.80
C ILE A 162 -0.64 -35.03 27.79
N ASP A 163 -1.23 -34.34 26.81
CA ASP A 163 -2.69 -34.29 26.63
C ASP A 163 -3.27 -35.69 26.37
N ALA A 164 -2.61 -36.49 25.54
CA ALA A 164 -2.96 -37.89 25.32
C ALA A 164 -2.81 -38.72 26.60
N MET A 165 -1.72 -38.54 27.36
CA MET A 165 -1.49 -39.25 28.63
C MET A 165 -2.58 -38.94 29.67
N ALA A 166 -3.12 -37.72 29.70
CA ALA A 166 -4.22 -37.38 30.61
C ALA A 166 -5.50 -38.19 30.31
N ILE A 167 -5.85 -38.32 29.02
CA ILE A 167 -7.02 -39.10 28.58
C ILE A 167 -6.79 -40.60 28.82
N ILE A 168 -5.60 -41.09 28.46
CA ILE A 168 -5.22 -42.50 28.64
C ILE A 168 -5.19 -42.86 30.13
N GLY A 169 -4.57 -42.02 30.96
CA GLY A 169 -4.51 -42.21 32.41
C GLY A 169 -5.90 -42.22 33.04
N THR A 170 -6.80 -41.37 32.57
CA THR A 170 -8.22 -41.35 32.98
C THR A 170 -8.90 -42.68 32.63
N ALA A 171 -8.76 -43.16 31.40
CA ALA A 171 -9.35 -44.43 30.96
C ALA A 171 -8.79 -45.62 31.76
N ILE A 172 -7.46 -45.67 31.98
CA ILE A 172 -6.80 -46.70 32.78
C ILE A 172 -7.31 -46.67 34.23
N ALA A 173 -7.42 -45.50 34.84
CA ALA A 173 -7.90 -45.38 36.22
C ALA A 173 -9.33 -45.88 36.36
N LEU A 174 -10.25 -45.44 35.48
CA LEU A 174 -11.63 -45.91 35.50
C LEU A 174 -11.73 -47.42 35.23
N SER A 175 -11.03 -47.92 34.22
CA SER A 175 -11.00 -49.36 33.90
C SER A 175 -10.43 -50.18 35.06
N TRP A 176 -9.39 -49.69 35.75
CA TRP A 176 -8.80 -50.38 36.89
C TRP A 176 -9.80 -50.60 38.02
N PHE A 177 -10.45 -49.54 38.51
CA PHE A 177 -11.29 -49.62 39.70
C PHE A 177 -12.68 -50.22 39.43
N PHE A 178 -13.22 -50.06 38.22
CA PHE A 178 -14.58 -50.51 37.90
C PHE A 178 -14.65 -51.83 37.14
N LEU A 179 -13.60 -52.22 36.41
CA LEU A 179 -13.59 -53.43 35.57
C LEU A 179 -12.45 -54.38 35.97
N LEU A 180 -11.20 -53.99 35.76
CA LEU A 180 -10.05 -54.89 35.91
C LEU A 180 -9.90 -55.44 37.33
N ALA A 181 -9.90 -54.60 38.37
CA ALA A 181 -9.73 -55.09 39.74
C ALA A 181 -10.89 -56.01 40.17
N PRO A 182 -12.18 -55.66 39.95
CA PRO A 182 -13.29 -56.58 40.17
C PRO A 182 -13.21 -57.88 39.34
N SER A 183 -12.91 -57.79 38.04
CA SER A 183 -12.77 -58.96 37.17
C SER A 183 -11.64 -59.88 37.63
N ILE A 184 -10.49 -59.31 38.03
CA ILE A 184 -9.35 -60.07 38.54
C ILE A 184 -9.71 -60.79 39.84
N ALA A 185 -10.41 -60.12 40.76
CA ALA A 185 -10.88 -60.75 41.99
C ALA A 185 -11.88 -61.90 41.71
N GLY A 186 -12.69 -61.76 40.65
CA GLY A 186 -13.67 -62.76 40.22
C GLY A 186 -13.12 -63.90 39.35
N LEU A 187 -11.86 -63.85 38.89
CA LEU A 187 -11.27 -64.85 37.97
C LEU A 187 -11.39 -66.29 38.50
N ALA A 188 -11.25 -66.48 39.82
CA ALA A 188 -11.34 -67.79 40.45
C ALA A 188 -12.72 -68.44 40.34
N GLN A 189 -13.77 -67.64 40.11
CA GLN A 189 -15.16 -68.10 39.96
C GLN A 189 -15.56 -68.25 38.48
N ALA A 190 -14.66 -67.99 37.54
CA ALA A 190 -14.96 -68.08 36.13
C ALA A 190 -15.12 -69.54 35.67
N PRO A 191 -16.07 -69.85 34.78
CA PRO A 191 -16.43 -71.23 34.41
C PRO A 191 -15.34 -71.94 33.58
N SER A 192 -14.41 -71.21 32.97
CA SER A 192 -13.34 -71.77 32.14
C SER A 192 -12.15 -70.82 32.01
N PHE A 193 -10.99 -71.35 31.61
CA PHE A 193 -9.82 -70.52 31.26
C PHE A 193 -10.12 -69.52 30.14
N LEU A 194 -10.94 -69.91 29.15
CA LEU A 194 -11.34 -69.01 28.08
C LEU A 194 -12.16 -67.83 28.60
N ALA A 195 -13.09 -68.08 29.55
CA ALA A 195 -13.83 -67.01 30.22
C ALA A 195 -12.89 -66.05 30.98
N GLN A 196 -11.89 -66.59 31.67
CA GLN A 196 -10.88 -65.79 32.37
C GLN A 196 -10.08 -64.90 31.42
N PHE A 197 -9.64 -65.47 30.29
CA PHE A 197 -8.93 -64.73 29.25
C PHE A 197 -9.78 -63.59 28.69
N LEU A 198 -11.04 -63.88 28.31
CA LEU A 198 -11.94 -62.88 27.73
C LEU A 198 -12.30 -61.77 28.71
N ALA A 199 -12.50 -62.10 29.99
CA ALA A 199 -12.79 -61.13 31.04
C ALA A 199 -11.69 -60.06 31.19
N LEU A 200 -10.43 -60.41 30.90
CA LEU A 200 -9.31 -59.46 30.86
C LEU A 200 -9.07 -58.88 29.47
N TYR A 201 -9.32 -59.64 28.41
CA TYR A 201 -9.08 -59.24 27.03
C TYR A 201 -9.93 -58.04 26.62
N PHE A 202 -11.23 -58.02 26.91
CA PHE A 202 -12.10 -56.93 26.49
C PHE A 202 -11.69 -55.58 27.13
N PRO A 203 -11.57 -55.46 28.48
CA PRO A 203 -11.14 -54.19 29.08
C PRO A 203 -9.73 -53.74 28.66
N THR A 204 -8.79 -54.69 28.50
CA THR A 204 -7.42 -54.34 28.06
C THR A 204 -7.37 -53.98 26.58
N GLY A 205 -8.14 -54.65 25.74
CA GLY A 205 -8.31 -54.35 24.32
C GLY A 205 -8.88 -52.95 24.11
N ASP A 206 -9.89 -52.57 24.90
CA ASP A 206 -10.49 -51.24 24.89
C ASP A 206 -9.47 -50.17 25.28
N LEU A 207 -8.70 -50.40 26.35
CA LEU A 207 -7.63 -49.48 26.77
C LEU A 207 -6.57 -49.31 25.69
N LEU A 208 -6.14 -50.39 25.03
CA LEU A 208 -5.20 -50.32 23.92
C LEU A 208 -5.78 -49.57 22.73
N LEU A 209 -7.05 -49.77 22.42
CA LEU A 209 -7.74 -49.12 21.31
C LEU A 209 -7.90 -47.61 21.54
N ILE A 210 -8.31 -47.20 22.75
CA ILE A 210 -8.33 -45.80 23.18
C ILE A 210 -6.90 -45.23 23.11
N THR A 211 -5.91 -45.95 23.64
CA THR A 211 -4.51 -45.49 23.66
C THR A 211 -4.01 -45.20 22.25
N VAL A 212 -4.18 -46.14 21.32
CA VAL A 212 -3.70 -45.98 19.95
C VAL A 212 -4.45 -44.86 19.22
N SER A 213 -5.77 -44.76 19.38
CA SER A 213 -6.57 -43.72 18.71
C SER A 213 -6.27 -42.33 19.24
N VAL A 214 -6.17 -42.16 20.57
CA VAL A 214 -5.81 -40.89 21.22
C VAL A 214 -4.38 -40.50 20.88
N LEU A 215 -3.39 -41.40 21.00
CA LEU A 215 -2.01 -41.10 20.63
C LEU A 215 -1.89 -40.69 19.17
N LEU A 216 -2.69 -41.30 18.28
CA LEU A 216 -2.71 -40.95 16.87
C LEU A 216 -3.33 -39.56 16.64
N LEU A 217 -4.46 -39.27 17.30
CA LEU A 217 -5.13 -37.96 17.24
C LEU A 217 -4.19 -36.82 17.66
N PHE A 218 -3.44 -37.04 18.74
CA PHE A 218 -2.48 -36.08 19.29
C PHE A 218 -1.07 -36.20 18.66
N SER A 219 -0.89 -37.10 17.68
CA SER A 219 0.44 -37.41 17.15
C SER A 219 1.05 -36.26 16.34
N PRO A 220 2.37 -36.02 16.42
CA PRO A 220 3.11 -35.20 15.46
C PRO A 220 2.95 -35.66 14.00
N LEU A 221 2.63 -36.94 13.82
CA LEU A 221 2.45 -37.64 12.55
C LEU A 221 1.12 -37.30 11.86
N SER A 222 0.21 -36.57 12.52
CA SER A 222 -1.06 -36.14 11.93
C SER A 222 -0.95 -34.74 11.31
N THR A 223 -1.40 -34.59 10.06
CA THR A 223 -1.57 -33.28 9.42
C THR A 223 -2.89 -32.64 9.86
N LYS A 224 -2.95 -31.30 9.91
CA LYS A 224 -4.20 -30.54 10.18
C LYS A 224 -5.36 -30.96 9.27
N GLY A 225 -5.07 -31.38 8.04
CA GLY A 225 -6.06 -31.93 7.12
C GLY A 225 -6.71 -33.24 7.60
N GLN A 226 -5.97 -34.12 8.28
CA GLN A 226 -6.46 -35.43 8.74
C GLN A 226 -7.18 -35.39 10.10
N GLU A 227 -7.03 -34.30 10.85
CA GLU A 227 -7.60 -34.12 12.18
C GLU A 227 -9.10 -34.47 12.26
N PRO A 228 -9.98 -34.04 11.33
CA PRO A 228 -11.40 -34.36 11.40
C PRO A 228 -11.67 -35.88 11.30
N VAL A 229 -10.86 -36.61 10.55
CA VAL A 229 -11.00 -38.07 10.37
C VAL A 229 -10.62 -38.77 11.68
N LEU A 230 -9.49 -38.37 12.27
CA LEU A 230 -9.00 -38.95 13.52
C LEU A 230 -9.91 -38.62 14.71
N ILE A 231 -10.49 -37.42 14.77
CA ILE A 231 -11.47 -37.06 15.81
C ILE A 231 -12.66 -38.02 15.75
N ARG A 232 -13.27 -38.19 14.57
CA ARG A 232 -14.45 -39.07 14.42
C ARG A 232 -14.12 -40.53 14.69
N LEU A 233 -12.95 -40.98 14.24
CA LEU A 233 -12.46 -42.33 14.52
C LEU A 233 -12.27 -42.53 16.03
N THR A 234 -11.59 -41.60 16.70
CA THR A 234 -11.33 -41.67 18.15
C THR A 234 -12.62 -41.63 18.94
N ILE A 235 -13.56 -40.74 18.61
CA ILE A 235 -14.88 -40.71 19.27
C ILE A 235 -15.62 -42.04 19.04
N GLY A 236 -15.60 -42.58 17.81
CA GLY A 236 -16.22 -43.87 17.51
C GLY A 236 -15.63 -45.01 18.34
N LEU A 237 -14.31 -45.15 18.34
CA LEU A 237 -13.61 -46.20 19.10
C LEU A 237 -13.75 -46.02 20.62
N SER A 238 -13.77 -44.78 21.12
CA SER A 238 -14.08 -44.49 22.52
C SER A 238 -15.53 -44.83 22.86
N CYS A 239 -16.49 -44.58 21.97
CA CYS A 239 -17.89 -45.00 22.19
C CYS A 239 -18.01 -46.53 22.28
N LEU A 240 -17.25 -47.27 21.47
CA LEU A 240 -17.21 -48.74 21.55
C LEU A 240 -16.69 -49.18 22.92
N ALA A 241 -15.51 -48.69 23.32
CA ALA A 241 -14.91 -48.99 24.61
C ALA A 241 -15.80 -48.59 25.81
N VAL A 242 -16.53 -47.48 25.72
CA VAL A 242 -17.50 -47.08 26.74
C VAL A 242 -18.68 -48.05 26.78
N ALA A 243 -19.19 -48.49 25.63
CA ALA A 243 -20.26 -49.48 25.57
C ALA A 243 -19.85 -50.78 26.25
N ASP A 244 -18.67 -51.29 25.90
CA ASP A 244 -18.12 -52.55 26.40
C ASP A 244 -17.77 -52.44 27.90
N SER A 245 -17.28 -51.27 28.35
CA SER A 245 -17.05 -50.98 29.78
C SER A 245 -18.34 -50.96 30.59
N ILE A 246 -19.43 -50.36 30.08
CA ILE A 246 -20.72 -50.35 30.77
C ILE A 246 -21.32 -51.76 30.79
N LEU A 247 -21.22 -52.50 29.68
CA LEU A 247 -21.63 -53.90 29.61
C LEU A 247 -20.88 -54.75 30.65
N GLY A 248 -19.55 -54.62 30.71
CA GLY A 248 -18.72 -55.31 31.70
C GLY A 248 -19.11 -54.97 33.14
N TYR A 249 -19.38 -53.69 33.42
CA TYR A 249 -19.85 -53.25 34.73
C TYR A 249 -21.22 -53.85 35.10
N PHE A 250 -22.17 -53.88 34.16
CA PHE A 250 -23.48 -54.50 34.41
C PHE A 250 -23.38 -56.00 34.63
N ASN A 251 -22.54 -56.70 33.85
CA ASN A 251 -22.30 -58.14 34.04
C ASN A 251 -21.73 -58.48 35.42
N LEU A 252 -20.98 -57.56 36.04
CA LEU A 252 -20.43 -57.74 37.39
C LEU A 252 -21.42 -57.40 38.52
N THR A 253 -22.48 -56.63 38.25
CA THR A 253 -23.33 -56.04 39.29
C THR A 253 -24.78 -56.53 39.24
N THR A 254 -25.47 -56.33 38.12
CA THR A 254 -26.93 -56.54 38.02
C THR A 254 -27.33 -57.51 36.92
N GLY A 255 -26.39 -57.92 36.05
CA GLY A 255 -26.67 -58.59 34.79
C GLY A 255 -27.07 -57.61 33.68
N PHE A 256 -26.77 -57.96 32.44
CA PHE A 256 -27.14 -57.19 31.25
C PHE A 256 -28.44 -57.70 30.62
N ASN A 257 -29.23 -56.76 30.10
CA ASN A 257 -30.47 -57.04 29.38
C ASN A 257 -30.49 -56.27 28.06
N SER A 258 -30.83 -56.94 26.96
CA SER A 258 -31.04 -56.31 25.65
C SER A 258 -32.28 -55.41 25.66
N GLY A 259 -32.27 -54.37 24.83
CA GLY A 259 -33.36 -53.39 24.71
C GLY A 259 -33.19 -52.14 25.58
N THR A 260 -31.96 -51.82 25.99
CA THR A 260 -31.68 -50.63 26.82
C THR A 260 -31.10 -49.50 25.98
N LEU A 261 -31.02 -48.29 26.56
CA LEU A 261 -30.34 -47.17 25.91
C LEU A 261 -28.82 -47.40 25.73
N LEU A 262 -28.23 -48.40 26.38
CA LEU A 262 -26.84 -48.79 26.14
C LEU A 262 -26.65 -49.29 24.69
N ASP A 263 -27.68 -49.95 24.16
CA ASP A 263 -27.64 -50.61 22.85
C ASP A 263 -27.41 -49.64 21.68
N LEU A 264 -27.57 -48.34 21.90
CA LEU A 264 -27.25 -47.31 20.91
C LEU A 264 -25.75 -47.13 20.69
N LEU A 265 -24.91 -47.42 21.69
CA LEU A 265 -23.49 -47.05 21.64
C LEU A 265 -22.72 -47.91 20.63
N TRP A 266 -23.03 -49.21 20.51
CA TRP A 266 -22.40 -50.10 19.53
C TRP A 266 -22.64 -49.65 18.08
N PRO A 267 -23.88 -49.46 17.58
CA PRO A 267 -24.09 -48.96 16.23
C PRO A 267 -23.57 -47.53 16.06
N LEU A 268 -23.68 -46.66 17.08
CA LEU A 268 -23.10 -45.31 17.03
C LEU A 268 -21.58 -45.36 16.79
N SER A 269 -20.88 -46.24 17.48
CA SER A 269 -19.42 -46.40 17.35
C SER A 269 -19.02 -46.75 15.91
N LEU A 270 -19.65 -47.78 15.31
CA LEU A 270 -19.29 -48.24 13.97
C LEU A 270 -19.76 -47.28 12.88
N LEU A 271 -20.87 -46.57 13.10
CA LEU A 271 -21.31 -45.48 12.23
C LEU A 271 -20.32 -44.30 12.25
N LEU A 272 -19.75 -43.96 13.41
CA LEU A 272 -18.72 -42.93 13.53
C LEU A 272 -17.42 -43.32 12.82
N VAL A 273 -17.01 -44.60 12.92
CA VAL A 273 -15.89 -45.15 12.14
C VAL A 273 -16.18 -45.06 10.63
N GLY A 274 -17.38 -45.45 10.20
CA GLY A 274 -17.82 -45.31 8.81
C GLY A 274 -17.87 -43.85 8.34
N TRP A 275 -18.27 -42.91 9.22
CA TRP A 275 -18.26 -41.49 8.91
C TRP A 275 -16.84 -40.94 8.74
N ALA A 276 -15.90 -41.38 9.59
CA ALA A 276 -14.50 -41.07 9.44
C ALA A 276 -13.99 -41.50 8.06
N ALA A 277 -14.43 -42.68 7.57
CA ALA A 277 -14.09 -43.16 6.23
C ALA A 277 -14.54 -42.19 5.14
N ILE A 278 -15.81 -41.76 5.18
CA ILE A 278 -16.37 -40.84 4.18
C ILE A 278 -15.67 -39.48 4.18
N GLU A 279 -15.25 -39.00 5.36
CA GLU A 279 -14.52 -37.74 5.43
C GLU A 279 -13.10 -37.87 4.88
N HIS A 280 -12.47 -39.05 4.94
CA HIS A 280 -11.05 -39.18 4.61
C HIS A 280 -10.68 -38.63 3.22
N PRO A 281 -11.38 -38.95 2.11
CA PRO A 281 -11.11 -38.33 0.81
C PRO A 281 -11.34 -36.80 0.77
N ARG A 282 -12.34 -36.29 1.51
CA ARG A 282 -12.63 -34.84 1.58
C ARG A 282 -11.54 -34.09 2.35
N SER A 283 -11.00 -34.74 3.36
CA SER A 283 -9.91 -34.23 4.20
C SER A 283 -8.62 -34.04 3.39
N VAL A 284 -8.30 -35.01 2.51
CA VAL A 284 -7.17 -34.92 1.58
C VAL A 284 -7.36 -33.79 0.57
N ALA A 285 -8.56 -33.65 0.00
CA ALA A 285 -8.84 -32.56 -0.95
C ALA A 285 -8.72 -31.17 -0.31
N ARG A 286 -9.16 -31.00 0.94
CA ARG A 286 -9.01 -29.73 1.68
C ARG A 286 -7.56 -29.41 2.01
N GLU A 287 -6.77 -30.43 2.34
CA GLU A 287 -5.33 -30.30 2.61
C GLU A 287 -4.59 -29.77 1.38
N GLN A 288 -4.84 -30.35 0.20
CA GLN A 288 -4.28 -29.88 -1.07
C GLN A 288 -4.68 -28.43 -1.39
N LEU A 289 -5.95 -28.06 -1.15
CA LEU A 289 -6.41 -26.68 -1.34
C LEU A 289 -5.74 -25.71 -0.37
N GLN A 290 -5.51 -26.10 0.89
CA GLN A 290 -4.85 -25.27 1.88
C GLN A 290 -3.36 -25.11 1.62
N GLU A 291 -2.66 -26.14 1.15
CA GLU A 291 -1.25 -26.03 0.74
C GLU A 291 -1.09 -25.06 -0.44
N ASN A 292 -2.00 -25.13 -1.42
CA ASN A 292 -2.01 -24.19 -2.55
C ASN A 292 -2.38 -22.76 -2.11
N ALA A 293 -3.34 -22.59 -1.20
CA ALA A 293 -3.75 -21.26 -0.72
C ALA A 293 -2.71 -20.61 0.22
N ALA A 294 -2.00 -21.41 1.03
CA ALA A 294 -0.94 -20.92 1.91
C ALA A 294 0.28 -20.38 1.14
N GLN A 295 0.43 -20.74 -0.14
CA GLN A 295 1.44 -20.15 -1.03
C GLN A 295 1.00 -18.79 -1.60
N VAL A 296 -0.30 -18.47 -1.59
CA VAL A 296 -0.85 -17.28 -2.24
C VAL A 296 -1.13 -16.16 -1.23
N ASP A 297 -1.69 -16.45 -0.05
CA ASP A 297 -1.90 -15.44 1.00
C ASP A 297 -2.04 -16.05 2.42
N PRO A 298 -1.11 -15.78 3.36
CA PRO A 298 -1.13 -16.36 4.70
C PRO A 298 -2.20 -15.78 5.66
N LEU A 299 -2.82 -14.65 5.34
CA LEU A 299 -3.68 -13.90 6.28
C LEU A 299 -5.17 -14.26 6.23
N LEU A 300 -5.66 -14.95 5.17
CA LEU A 300 -7.09 -15.17 4.95
C LEU A 300 -7.64 -16.53 5.42
N THR A 301 -6.81 -17.41 5.99
CA THR A 301 -7.19 -18.81 6.28
C THR A 301 -7.52 -19.08 7.76
N VAL A 302 -8.07 -18.11 8.50
CA VAL A 302 -8.54 -18.35 9.89
C VAL A 302 -10.00 -18.77 9.89
N ASN A 303 -10.23 -20.07 9.81
CA ASN A 303 -11.57 -20.65 9.86
C ASN A 303 -12.06 -20.72 11.33
N ARG A 304 -13.04 -19.88 11.72
CA ARG A 304 -13.53 -19.73 13.12
C ARG A 304 -13.99 -21.04 13.78
N PHE A 305 -14.48 -22.00 12.99
CA PHE A 305 -14.89 -23.32 13.49
C PHE A 305 -13.70 -24.20 13.92
N SER A 306 -12.51 -24.03 13.32
CA SER A 306 -11.31 -24.75 13.76
C SER A 306 -10.83 -24.27 15.13
N SER A 307 -11.02 -22.98 15.43
CA SER A 307 -10.68 -22.40 16.73
C SER A 307 -11.52 -23.00 17.87
N ILE A 308 -12.83 -23.19 17.67
CA ILE A 308 -13.72 -23.79 18.68
C ILE A 308 -13.35 -25.26 18.96
N ILE A 309 -13.09 -26.04 17.91
CA ILE A 309 -12.68 -27.46 18.05
C ILE A 309 -11.30 -27.58 18.73
N SER A 310 -10.34 -26.72 18.37
CA SER A 310 -9.02 -26.69 19.04
C SER A 310 -9.11 -26.27 20.51
N THR A 311 -10.05 -25.38 20.85
CA THR A 311 -10.31 -24.97 22.24
C THR A 311 -10.94 -26.12 23.02
N LEU A 312 -11.91 -26.84 22.43
CA LEU A 312 -12.51 -28.04 23.03
C LEU A 312 -11.48 -29.15 23.28
N GLN A 313 -10.61 -29.44 22.31
CA GLN A 313 -9.50 -30.40 22.51
C GLN A 313 -8.56 -30.00 23.66
N THR A 314 -8.41 -28.70 23.92
CA THR A 314 -7.59 -28.20 25.02
C THR A 314 -8.28 -28.37 26.38
N ILE A 315 -9.60 -28.30 26.44
CA ILE A 315 -10.36 -28.32 27.70
C ILE A 315 -10.77 -29.75 28.09
N VAL A 316 -11.08 -30.61 27.12
CA VAL A 316 -11.58 -31.98 27.34
C VAL A 316 -10.72 -32.82 28.31
N PRO A 317 -9.38 -32.90 28.18
CA PRO A 317 -8.56 -33.69 29.10
C PRO A 317 -8.65 -33.22 30.56
N PHE A 318 -8.84 -31.91 30.78
CA PHE A 318 -8.96 -31.35 32.12
C PHE A 318 -10.28 -31.73 32.78
N ILE A 319 -11.38 -31.58 32.04
CA ILE A 319 -12.71 -31.98 32.52
C ILE A 319 -12.72 -33.48 32.81
N LEU A 320 -12.13 -34.30 31.94
CA LEU A 320 -12.04 -35.75 32.14
C LEU A 320 -11.26 -36.11 33.41
N VAL A 321 -10.07 -35.53 33.61
CA VAL A 321 -9.28 -35.79 34.83
C VAL A 321 -10.03 -35.33 36.08
N LEU A 322 -10.60 -34.13 36.07
CA LEU A 322 -11.33 -33.59 37.22
C LEU A 322 -12.55 -34.44 37.57
N LEU A 323 -13.34 -34.83 36.57
CA LEU A 323 -14.49 -35.71 36.75
C LEU A 323 -14.06 -37.09 37.27
N THR A 324 -12.95 -37.62 36.77
CA THR A 324 -12.43 -38.92 37.20
C THR A 324 -11.93 -38.88 38.64
N CYS A 325 -11.17 -37.83 39.01
CA CYS A 325 -10.77 -37.64 40.41
C CYS A 325 -12.00 -37.50 41.32
N ALA A 326 -13.03 -36.76 40.90
CA ALA A 326 -14.27 -36.65 41.68
C ALA A 326 -14.95 -38.02 41.84
N VAL A 327 -15.05 -38.83 40.77
CA VAL A 327 -15.61 -40.19 40.82
C VAL A 327 -14.79 -41.11 41.74
N LEU A 328 -13.46 -41.10 41.64
CA LEU A 328 -12.61 -41.93 42.47
C LEU A 328 -12.74 -41.57 43.96
N LEU A 329 -12.75 -40.28 44.28
CA LEU A 329 -12.83 -39.80 45.67
C LEU A 329 -14.24 -39.93 46.28
N THR A 330 -15.30 -39.93 45.47
CA THR A 330 -16.69 -40.00 45.97
C THR A 330 -17.27 -41.42 45.95
N ILE A 331 -16.88 -42.27 44.99
CA ILE A 331 -17.48 -43.60 44.80
C ILE A 331 -16.53 -44.73 45.24
N VAL A 332 -15.22 -44.59 45.00
CA VAL A 332 -14.25 -45.67 45.24
C VAL A 332 -13.60 -45.54 46.61
N ALA A 333 -13.14 -44.35 46.97
CA ALA A 333 -12.49 -44.05 48.24
C ALA A 333 -13.30 -44.46 49.49
N PRO A 334 -14.64 -44.30 49.54
CA PRO A 334 -15.42 -44.71 50.72
C PRO A 334 -15.58 -46.23 50.89
N ARG A 335 -15.20 -47.04 49.89
CA ARG A 335 -15.47 -48.50 49.93
C ARG A 335 -14.63 -49.22 50.96
N ASN A 336 -13.31 -49.02 50.94
CA ASN A 336 -12.32 -49.74 51.75
C ASN A 336 -11.06 -48.88 51.97
N ALA A 337 -10.35 -49.08 53.09
CA ALA A 337 -9.12 -48.33 53.40
C ALA A 337 -7.97 -48.56 52.39
N SER A 338 -7.85 -49.77 51.83
CA SER A 338 -6.86 -50.07 50.78
C SER A 338 -7.23 -49.41 49.44
N SER A 339 -8.51 -49.37 49.10
CA SER A 339 -9.02 -48.70 47.90
C SER A 339 -8.91 -47.18 47.99
N LEU A 340 -9.02 -46.61 49.19
CA LEU A 340 -8.77 -45.19 49.47
C LEU A 340 -7.34 -44.80 49.07
N LEU A 341 -6.33 -45.51 49.59
CA LEU A 341 -4.93 -45.20 49.30
C LEU A 341 -4.62 -45.34 47.80
N GLN A 342 -5.14 -46.38 47.14
CA GLN A 342 -4.97 -46.55 45.69
C GLN A 342 -5.64 -45.43 44.89
N ALA A 343 -6.88 -45.06 45.24
CA ALA A 343 -7.63 -44.00 44.58
C ALA A 343 -6.94 -42.64 44.72
N ASP A 344 -6.41 -42.33 45.92
CA ASP A 344 -5.66 -41.10 46.20
C ASP A 344 -4.37 -41.02 45.39
N ILE A 345 -3.59 -42.10 45.32
CA ILE A 345 -2.37 -42.15 44.49
C ILE A 345 -2.71 -41.94 43.02
N CYS A 346 -3.73 -42.62 42.50
CA CYS A 346 -4.18 -42.45 41.12
C CYS A 346 -4.65 -41.02 40.84
N ALA A 347 -5.45 -40.43 41.73
CA ALA A 347 -5.90 -39.05 41.61
C ALA A 347 -4.73 -38.06 41.63
N LEU A 348 -3.74 -38.26 42.51
CA LEU A 348 -2.54 -37.43 42.59
C LEU A 348 -1.70 -37.53 41.31
N LEU A 349 -1.54 -38.72 40.74
CA LEU A 349 -0.84 -38.91 39.47
C LEU A 349 -1.57 -38.21 38.30
N LEU A 350 -2.90 -38.29 38.24
CA LEU A 350 -3.68 -37.59 37.22
C LEU A 350 -3.58 -36.07 37.37
N VAL A 351 -3.64 -35.55 38.60
CA VAL A 351 -3.45 -34.13 38.88
C VAL A 351 -2.04 -33.67 38.50
N LEU A 352 -1.02 -34.49 38.77
CA LEU A 352 0.37 -34.19 38.37
C LEU A 352 0.49 -34.05 36.85
N ILE A 353 -0.14 -34.94 36.07
CA ILE A 353 -0.18 -34.85 34.61
C ILE A 353 -0.78 -33.50 34.17
N VAL A 354 -1.88 -33.07 34.80
CA VAL A 354 -2.52 -31.78 34.52
C VAL A 354 -1.59 -30.61 34.90
N ILE A 355 -0.89 -30.67 36.03
CA ILE A 355 0.05 -29.62 36.45
C ILE A 355 1.20 -29.49 35.43
N VAL A 356 1.81 -30.61 35.04
CA VAL A 356 2.89 -30.62 34.04
C VAL A 356 2.41 -30.03 32.72
N ARG A 357 1.19 -30.38 32.29
CA ARG A 357 0.55 -29.80 31.11
C ARG A 357 0.38 -28.29 31.21
N GLN A 358 -0.12 -27.78 32.33
CA GLN A 358 -0.33 -26.34 32.53
C GLN A 358 1.01 -25.60 32.51
N ALA A 359 2.05 -26.16 33.14
CA ALA A 359 3.40 -25.62 33.08
C ALA A 359 3.91 -25.53 31.63
N MET A 360 3.73 -26.59 30.83
CA MET A 360 4.12 -26.56 29.41
C MET A 360 3.34 -25.50 28.63
N THR A 361 2.03 -25.41 28.83
CA THR A 361 1.17 -24.42 28.14
C THR A 361 1.60 -22.99 28.49
N LEU A 362 1.94 -22.73 29.76
CA LEU A 362 2.47 -21.43 30.18
C LEU A 362 3.83 -21.12 29.55
N THR A 363 4.73 -22.11 29.44
CA THR A 363 6.02 -21.91 28.77
C THR A 363 5.87 -21.62 27.27
N GLU A 364 4.95 -22.29 26.59
CA GLU A 364 4.62 -22.04 25.18
C GLU A 364 3.98 -20.66 25.01
N ASN A 365 3.03 -20.28 25.86
CA ASN A 365 2.37 -18.97 25.81
C ASN A 365 3.38 -17.84 26.05
N ASN A 366 4.29 -18.01 27.01
CA ASN A 366 5.38 -17.06 27.24
C ASN A 366 6.34 -16.98 26.06
N ARG A 367 6.62 -18.09 25.38
CA ARG A 367 7.44 -18.12 24.16
C ARG A 367 6.76 -17.39 22.99
N LEU A 368 5.47 -17.65 22.75
CA LEU A 368 4.67 -16.98 21.72
C LEU A 368 4.53 -15.48 22.00
N THR A 369 4.30 -15.11 23.26
CA THR A 369 4.25 -13.70 23.67
C THR A 369 5.58 -13.00 23.42
N ARG A 370 6.71 -13.66 23.66
CA ARG A 370 8.04 -13.13 23.32
C ARG A 370 8.23 -12.97 21.82
N GLN A 371 7.75 -13.91 21.00
CA GLN A 371 7.80 -13.81 19.53
C GLN A 371 6.96 -12.65 19.00
N MET A 372 5.71 -12.51 19.47
CA MET A 372 4.85 -11.37 19.10
C MET A 372 5.47 -10.04 19.49
N ARG A 373 6.09 -9.93 20.67
CA ARG A 373 6.83 -8.73 21.07
C ARG A 373 8.01 -8.45 20.14
N GLY A 374 8.71 -9.47 19.67
CA GLY A 374 9.78 -9.35 18.69
C GLY A 374 9.29 -8.83 17.33
N GLU A 375 8.23 -9.42 16.78
CA GLU A 375 7.62 -8.98 15.51
C GLU A 375 7.06 -7.56 15.61
N LEU A 376 6.42 -7.20 16.73
CA LEU A 376 5.95 -5.83 16.97
C LEU A 376 7.09 -4.82 16.99
N VAL A 377 8.27 -5.17 17.53
CA VAL A 377 9.46 -4.30 17.50
C VAL A 377 9.98 -4.14 16.06
N ILE A 378 9.97 -5.20 15.26
CA ILE A 378 10.40 -5.15 13.86
C ILE A 378 9.43 -4.29 13.02
N SER A 379 8.12 -4.54 13.13
CA SER A 379 7.09 -3.76 12.42
C SER A 379 7.12 -2.28 12.82
N ARG A 380 7.36 -1.96 14.10
CA ARG A 380 7.56 -0.57 14.53
C ARG A 380 8.80 0.07 13.89
N ARG A 381 9.91 -0.68 13.73
CA ARG A 381 11.12 -0.18 13.05
C ARG A 381 10.85 0.08 11.58
N GLU A 382 10.13 -0.81 10.90
CA GLU A 382 9.74 -0.62 9.49
C GLU A 382 8.88 0.65 9.33
N LEU A 383 7.86 0.84 10.17
CA LEU A 383 7.05 2.05 10.16
C LEU A 383 7.86 3.32 10.46
N GLN A 384 8.85 3.25 11.35
CA GLN A 384 9.74 4.37 11.63
C GLN A 384 10.64 4.72 10.43
N VAL A 385 11.14 3.72 9.70
CA VAL A 385 11.93 3.93 8.49
C VAL A 385 11.07 4.56 7.39
N THR A 386 9.84 4.05 7.19
CA THR A 386 8.90 4.61 6.20
C THR A 386 8.52 6.06 6.53
N ARG A 387 8.27 6.37 7.81
CA ARG A 387 8.01 7.76 8.25
C ARG A 387 9.20 8.67 7.97
N ARG A 388 10.42 8.26 8.31
CA ARG A 388 11.62 9.05 8.00
C ARG A 388 11.80 9.29 6.50
N GLY A 389 11.51 8.27 5.68
CA GLY A 389 11.53 8.43 4.22
C GLY A 389 10.51 9.47 3.72
N ALA A 390 9.30 9.48 4.29
CA ALA A 390 8.28 10.46 3.97
C ALA A 390 8.65 11.88 4.44
N ASP A 391 9.23 12.02 5.64
CA ASP A 391 9.66 13.32 6.18
C ASP A 391 10.77 13.95 5.32
N VAL A 392 11.75 13.14 4.90
CA VAL A 392 12.85 13.59 4.01
C VAL A 392 12.31 13.97 2.63
N ALA A 393 11.37 13.20 2.08
CA ALA A 393 10.73 13.52 0.81
C ALA A 393 9.92 14.82 0.88
N ALA A 394 9.21 15.06 1.99
CA ALA A 394 8.49 16.30 2.23
C ALA A 394 9.45 17.51 2.31
N GLN A 395 10.56 17.39 3.03
CA GLN A 395 11.57 18.44 3.11
C GLN A 395 12.17 18.76 1.73
N LEU A 396 12.58 17.74 0.96
CA LEU A 396 13.11 17.91 -0.40
C LEU A 396 12.09 18.57 -1.34
N ALA A 397 10.80 18.22 -1.22
CA ALA A 397 9.75 18.84 -2.01
C ALA A 397 9.59 20.33 -1.66
N THR A 398 9.59 20.68 -0.37
CA THR A 398 9.52 22.09 0.06
C THR A 398 10.72 22.91 -0.38
N GLU A 399 11.93 22.35 -0.32
CA GLU A 399 13.15 23.02 -0.75
C GLU A 399 13.16 23.26 -2.26
N ARG A 400 12.75 22.26 -3.06
CA ARG A 400 12.59 22.42 -4.52
C ARG A 400 11.58 23.48 -4.87
N GLN A 401 10.41 23.47 -4.22
CA GLN A 401 9.37 24.45 -4.50
C GLN A 401 9.83 25.88 -4.17
N ALA A 402 10.54 26.07 -3.05
CA ALA A 402 11.12 27.36 -2.71
C ALA A 402 12.19 27.82 -3.71
N LEU A 403 13.00 26.90 -4.24
CA LEU A 403 14.03 27.20 -5.23
C LEU A 403 13.43 27.52 -6.61
N GLU A 404 12.36 26.84 -7.02
CA GLU A 404 11.64 27.13 -8.26
C GLU A 404 10.96 28.50 -8.21
N GLN A 405 10.29 28.84 -7.09
CA GLN A 405 9.70 30.17 -6.88
C GLN A 405 10.76 31.28 -6.94
N ALA A 406 11.89 31.07 -6.28
CA ALA A 406 13.01 32.00 -6.31
C ALA A 406 13.62 32.20 -7.70
N LEU A 407 13.70 31.14 -8.52
CA LEU A 407 14.14 31.24 -9.91
C LEU A 407 13.14 32.01 -10.78
N GLN A 408 11.83 31.82 -10.57
CA GLN A 408 10.79 32.58 -11.27
C GLN A 408 10.87 34.07 -10.95
N GLU A 409 11.00 34.44 -9.66
CA GLU A 409 11.17 35.86 -9.26
C GLU A 409 12.39 36.50 -9.93
N LEU A 410 13.50 35.76 -10.03
CA LEU A 410 14.71 36.25 -10.68
C LEU A 410 14.55 36.40 -12.20
N GLN A 411 13.87 35.46 -12.86
CA GLN A 411 13.56 35.55 -14.30
C GLN A 411 12.63 36.72 -14.62
N GLU A 412 11.61 36.97 -13.80
CA GLU A 412 10.72 38.11 -13.95
C GLU A 412 11.47 39.43 -13.79
N ALA A 413 12.36 39.53 -12.80
CA ALA A 413 13.18 40.70 -12.59
C ALA A 413 14.14 40.95 -13.78
N GLN A 414 14.76 39.90 -14.32
CA GLN A 414 15.56 39.98 -15.55
C GLN A 414 14.74 40.46 -16.76
N ALA A 415 13.53 39.93 -16.94
CA ALA A 415 12.64 40.34 -18.03
C ALA A 415 12.22 41.81 -17.93
N GLN A 416 12.04 42.35 -16.71
CA GLN A 416 11.75 43.76 -16.50
C GLN A 416 12.95 44.67 -16.76
N VAL A 417 14.16 44.25 -16.37
CA VAL A 417 15.40 44.96 -16.70
C VAL A 417 15.64 45.00 -18.21
N ALA A 418 15.39 43.89 -18.92
CA ALA A 418 15.50 43.81 -20.37
C ALA A 418 14.51 44.76 -21.09
N LYS A 419 13.37 45.07 -20.46
CA LYS A 419 12.39 46.06 -20.96
C LYS A 419 12.75 47.51 -20.60
N GLY A 420 13.90 47.76 -19.97
CA GLY A 420 14.38 49.09 -19.61
C GLY A 420 13.86 49.62 -18.25
N ASN A 421 13.22 48.77 -17.44
CA ASN A 421 12.81 49.15 -16.09
C ASN A 421 13.91 48.79 -15.08
N PHE A 422 14.65 49.81 -14.60
CA PHE A 422 15.77 49.65 -13.66
C PHE A 422 15.39 49.90 -12.19
N ASN A 423 14.10 49.89 -11.83
CA ASN A 423 13.65 50.06 -10.44
C ASN A 423 13.35 48.73 -9.72
N VAL A 424 13.70 47.59 -10.34
CA VAL A 424 13.41 46.26 -9.82
C VAL A 424 14.47 45.83 -8.81
N HIS A 425 14.05 45.24 -7.68
CA HIS A 425 14.95 44.68 -6.68
C HIS A 425 14.44 43.30 -6.27
N VAL A 426 15.34 42.33 -6.20
CA VAL A 426 15.01 40.98 -5.72
C VAL A 426 15.37 40.90 -4.23
N SER A 427 14.38 40.72 -3.36
CA SER A 427 14.54 40.76 -1.89
C SER A 427 14.32 39.42 -1.18
N SER A 428 13.73 38.41 -1.85
CA SER A 428 13.24 37.16 -1.24
C SER A 428 13.90 35.89 -1.80
N LEU A 429 15.23 35.82 -1.84
CA LEU A 429 15.92 34.61 -2.33
C LEU A 429 16.32 33.65 -1.18
N PRO A 430 16.01 32.35 -1.28
CA PRO A 430 16.48 31.33 -0.35
C PRO A 430 18.01 31.26 -0.34
N GLY A 431 18.60 30.83 0.78
CA GLY A 431 20.04 30.96 1.07
C GLY A 431 21.01 30.45 0.00
N ALA A 432 20.63 29.47 -0.82
CA ALA A 432 21.45 28.99 -1.93
C ALA A 432 21.56 29.98 -3.12
N LEU A 433 20.54 30.83 -3.33
CA LEU A 433 20.46 31.79 -4.44
C LEU A 433 20.71 33.25 -4.00
N LEU A 434 20.83 33.50 -2.69
CA LEU A 434 21.05 34.81 -2.11
C LEU A 434 22.29 35.54 -2.69
N PRO A 435 23.46 34.88 -2.89
CA PRO A 435 24.61 35.54 -3.52
C PRO A 435 24.33 36.00 -4.96
N LEU A 436 23.54 35.23 -5.72
CA LEU A 436 23.18 35.55 -7.10
C LEU A 436 22.27 36.79 -7.14
N GLY A 437 21.27 36.85 -6.27
CA GLY A 437 20.39 38.03 -6.16
C GLY A 437 21.11 39.31 -5.77
N LEU A 438 22.06 39.20 -4.84
CA LEU A 438 22.84 40.35 -4.40
C LEU A 438 23.73 40.89 -5.54
N SER A 439 24.35 39.99 -6.31
CA SER A 439 25.10 40.37 -7.52
C SER A 439 24.20 41.00 -8.60
N PHE A 440 22.97 40.52 -8.75
CA PHE A 440 22.00 41.04 -9.71
C PHE A 440 21.50 42.44 -9.33
N ASN A 441 21.18 42.67 -8.05
CA ASN A 441 20.80 44.01 -7.57
C ASN A 441 21.92 45.04 -7.78
N LEU A 442 23.18 44.68 -7.49
CA LEU A 442 24.34 45.54 -7.76
C LEU A 442 24.50 45.87 -9.25
N MET A 443 24.20 44.91 -10.13
CA MET A 443 24.20 45.15 -11.58
C MET A 443 23.11 46.15 -11.98
N ILE A 444 21.90 46.02 -11.44
CA ILE A 444 20.79 46.96 -11.71
C ILE A 444 21.16 48.38 -11.29
N ASP A 445 21.75 48.57 -10.10
CA ASP A 445 22.17 49.89 -9.63
C ASP A 445 23.22 50.54 -10.55
N ARG A 446 24.17 49.75 -11.05
CA ARG A 446 25.15 50.22 -12.04
C ARG A 446 24.49 50.59 -13.36
N LEU A 447 23.58 49.76 -13.88
CA LEU A 447 22.86 50.04 -15.12
C LEU A 447 21.98 51.29 -15.01
N LYS A 448 21.31 51.49 -13.88
CA LYS A 448 20.53 52.70 -13.58
C LYS A 448 21.39 53.96 -13.64
N THR A 449 22.58 53.91 -13.04
CA THR A 449 23.53 55.02 -13.05
C THR A 449 24.01 55.33 -14.48
N LEU A 450 24.33 54.30 -15.26
CA LEU A 450 24.75 54.46 -16.66
C LEU A 450 23.62 55.02 -17.54
N ALA A 451 22.39 54.53 -17.37
CA ALA A 451 21.24 55.04 -18.11
C ALA A 451 21.00 56.53 -17.84
N GLN A 452 21.13 56.96 -16.58
CA GLN A 452 21.04 58.36 -16.19
C GLN A 452 22.15 59.22 -16.82
N GLN A 453 23.40 58.73 -16.84
CA GLN A 453 24.51 59.42 -17.49
C GLN A 453 24.30 59.61 -19.00
N VAL A 454 23.79 58.59 -19.69
CA VAL A 454 23.48 58.67 -21.13
C VAL A 454 22.39 59.72 -21.40
N THR A 455 21.33 59.76 -20.60
CA THR A 455 20.29 60.80 -20.73
C THR A 455 20.83 62.20 -20.47
N PHE A 456 21.68 62.37 -19.46
CA PHE A 456 22.32 63.64 -19.15
C PHE A 456 23.23 64.13 -20.28
N SER A 457 24.06 63.24 -20.83
CA SER A 457 24.93 63.57 -21.97
C SER A 457 24.14 63.98 -23.21
N ARG A 458 23.00 63.31 -23.48
CA ARG A 458 22.14 63.64 -24.61
C ARG A 458 21.49 65.02 -24.43
N GLN A 459 21.06 65.35 -23.20
CA GLN A 459 20.51 66.67 -22.89
C GLN A 459 21.58 67.77 -23.03
N LEU A 460 22.82 67.52 -22.58
CA LEU A 460 23.92 68.47 -22.73
C LEU A 460 24.26 68.75 -24.21
N GLN A 461 24.23 67.72 -25.06
CA GLN A 461 24.44 67.88 -26.50
C GLN A 461 23.32 68.71 -27.16
N GLN A 462 22.07 68.49 -26.79
CA GLN A 462 20.94 69.26 -27.30
C GLN A 462 21.04 70.74 -26.88
N GLU A 463 21.33 71.02 -25.61
CA GLU A 463 21.50 72.40 -25.13
C GLU A 463 22.72 73.09 -25.76
N GLY A 464 23.83 72.35 -25.99
CA GLY A 464 25.00 72.85 -26.69
C GLY A 464 24.75 73.23 -28.16
N GLN A 465 23.93 72.45 -28.87
CA GLN A 465 23.53 72.79 -30.26
C GLN A 465 22.72 74.09 -30.31
N VAL A 466 21.80 74.29 -29.37
CA VAL A 466 20.99 75.52 -29.31
C VAL A 466 21.85 76.74 -28.96
N LEU A 467 22.84 76.59 -28.07
CA LEU A 467 23.78 77.66 -27.75
C LEU A 467 24.62 78.06 -28.97
N ARG A 468 25.11 77.09 -29.73
CA ARG A 468 25.86 77.33 -30.97
C ARG A 468 25.02 78.12 -31.98
N GLN A 469 23.77 77.72 -32.17
CA GLN A 469 22.84 78.41 -33.06
C GLN A 469 22.58 79.86 -32.61
N ALA A 470 22.41 80.10 -31.30
CA ALA A 470 22.23 81.45 -30.76
C ALA A 470 23.47 82.36 -30.97
N LEU A 471 24.69 81.79 -30.86
CA LEU A 471 25.94 82.52 -31.15
C LEU A 471 26.09 82.86 -32.63
N GLU A 472 25.70 81.95 -33.53
CA GLU A 472 25.74 82.17 -34.98
C GLU A 472 24.79 83.31 -35.40
N TYR A 473 23.59 83.41 -34.82
CA TYR A 473 22.69 84.54 -35.05
C TYR A 473 23.25 85.88 -34.53
N GLN A 474 23.92 85.88 -33.37
CA GLN A 474 24.52 87.09 -32.81
C GLN A 474 25.70 87.60 -33.66
N ALA A 475 26.47 86.71 -34.27
CA ALA A 475 27.51 87.09 -35.23
C ALA A 475 26.94 87.74 -36.50
N GLY A 476 25.68 87.42 -36.86
CA GLY A 476 24.95 88.01 -37.98
C GLY A 476 24.32 89.38 -37.71
N GLY A 477 24.38 89.89 -36.47
CA GLY A 477 23.81 91.19 -36.10
C GLY A 477 22.29 91.20 -35.86
N GLU A 478 21.65 90.03 -35.76
CA GLU A 478 20.22 89.89 -35.50
C GLU A 478 19.95 89.46 -34.04
N LEU A 479 18.85 89.95 -33.45
CA LEU A 479 18.46 89.62 -32.07
C LEU A 479 17.69 88.27 -31.99
N TYR A 480 18.28 87.23 -31.39
CA TYR A 480 17.64 85.93 -31.10
C TYR A 480 16.92 85.91 -29.73
N PRO A 481 15.75 85.27 -29.55
CA PRO A 481 15.04 85.26 -28.26
C PRO A 481 15.67 84.29 -27.24
N VAL A 482 16.78 84.70 -26.59
CA VAL A 482 17.56 83.87 -25.63
C VAL A 482 16.90 83.75 -24.25
N GLU A 483 15.99 84.66 -23.88
CA GLU A 483 15.47 84.79 -22.50
C GLU A 483 14.56 83.63 -22.06
N LYS A 484 13.85 82.96 -22.99
CA LYS A 484 13.02 81.78 -22.67
C LYS A 484 13.86 80.52 -22.41
N LEU A 485 15.01 80.39 -23.06
CA LEU A 485 15.91 79.24 -22.94
C LEU A 485 16.73 79.27 -21.65
N ALA A 486 17.18 80.46 -21.23
CA ALA A 486 17.95 80.63 -19.98
C ALA A 486 17.17 80.23 -18.71
N ASN A 487 15.83 80.32 -18.73
CA ASN A 487 14.98 79.95 -17.59
C ASN A 487 14.61 78.46 -17.55
N GLN A 488 14.78 77.71 -18.64
CA GLN A 488 14.42 76.30 -18.73
C GLN A 488 15.63 75.35 -18.60
N SER A 489 16.85 75.84 -18.87
CA SER A 489 18.08 75.03 -18.71
C SER A 489 18.37 74.74 -17.23
N LYS A 490 18.56 73.45 -16.91
CA LYS A 490 19.02 72.95 -15.60
C LYS A 490 20.46 72.42 -15.65
N THR A 491 21.16 72.62 -16.75
CA THR A 491 22.55 72.17 -16.93
C THR A 491 23.54 73.30 -16.64
N ASP A 492 24.83 72.97 -16.63
CA ASP A 492 25.92 73.93 -16.46
C ASP A 492 25.96 75.02 -17.56
N LEU A 493 25.29 74.79 -18.71
CA LEU A 493 25.20 75.75 -19.82
C LEU A 493 24.27 76.94 -19.55
N ARG A 494 23.50 76.91 -18.45
CA ARG A 494 22.63 78.02 -18.02
C ARG A 494 23.38 79.35 -17.87
N GLY A 495 24.62 79.31 -17.36
CA GLY A 495 25.45 80.49 -17.21
C GLY A 495 25.79 81.16 -18.55
N ALA A 496 26.03 80.36 -19.60
CA ALA A 496 26.33 80.86 -20.94
C ALA A 496 25.10 81.52 -21.60
N PHE A 497 23.91 80.93 -21.42
CA PHE A 497 22.66 81.53 -21.91
C PHE A 497 22.34 82.87 -21.23
N MET A 498 22.58 82.99 -19.91
CA MET A 498 22.37 84.24 -19.17
C MET A 498 23.33 85.36 -19.61
N ALA A 499 24.61 85.03 -19.85
CA ALA A 499 25.59 86.00 -20.33
C ALA A 499 25.22 86.57 -21.71
N LEU A 500 24.78 85.72 -22.64
CA LEU A 500 24.31 86.13 -23.97
C LEU A 500 23.10 87.08 -23.88
N ALA A 501 22.10 86.75 -23.06
CA ALA A 501 20.92 87.58 -22.86
C ALA A 501 21.26 88.99 -22.33
N GLN A 502 22.27 89.11 -21.45
CA GLN A 502 22.71 90.40 -20.90
C GLN A 502 23.34 91.30 -21.98
N VAL A 503 24.24 90.73 -22.80
CA VAL A 503 24.94 91.46 -23.88
C VAL A 503 23.93 91.99 -24.89
N GLN A 504 22.95 91.17 -25.26
CA GLN A 504 21.92 91.52 -26.22
C GLN A 504 21.03 92.69 -25.75
N ARG A 505 20.69 92.75 -24.46
CA ARG A 505 19.96 93.90 -23.88
C ARG A 505 20.75 95.20 -23.97
N THR A 506 22.06 95.15 -23.75
CA THR A 506 22.91 96.35 -23.75
C THR A 506 23.03 96.93 -25.16
N GLN A 507 23.15 96.06 -26.16
CA GLN A 507 23.18 96.47 -27.57
C GLN A 507 21.88 97.15 -28.02
N SER A 508 20.72 96.56 -27.69
CA SER A 508 19.42 97.13 -28.03
C SER A 508 19.24 98.53 -27.44
N ASN A 509 19.67 98.74 -26.19
CA ASN A 509 19.56 100.04 -25.53
C ASN A 509 20.46 101.11 -26.18
N GLN A 510 21.69 100.74 -26.59
CA GLN A 510 22.60 101.66 -27.29
C GLN A 510 22.04 102.09 -28.65
N LEU A 511 21.51 101.15 -29.44
CA LEU A 511 20.93 101.45 -30.75
C LEU A 511 19.70 102.36 -30.63
N GLN A 512 18.85 102.15 -29.62
CA GLN A 512 17.71 103.04 -29.37
C GLN A 512 18.15 104.45 -28.96
N GLN A 513 19.20 104.60 -28.15
CA GLN A 513 19.74 105.91 -27.80
C GLN A 513 20.24 106.68 -29.03
N GLN A 514 20.98 106.03 -29.93
CA GLN A 514 21.50 106.66 -31.15
C GLN A 514 20.38 107.19 -32.06
N ILE A 515 19.33 106.40 -32.26
CA ILE A 515 18.15 106.82 -33.03
C ILE A 515 17.50 108.06 -32.41
N ASN A 516 17.40 108.08 -31.09
CA ASN A 516 16.74 109.19 -30.39
C ASN A 516 17.56 110.49 -30.51
N THR A 517 18.89 110.41 -30.40
CA THR A 517 19.76 111.58 -30.62
C THR A 517 19.70 112.12 -32.04
N MET A 518 19.62 111.24 -33.05
CA MET A 518 19.55 111.66 -34.45
C MET A 518 18.24 112.39 -34.78
N ARG A 519 17.11 111.96 -34.21
CA ARG A 519 15.83 112.65 -34.39
C ARG A 519 15.83 114.07 -33.83
N ILE A 520 16.50 114.29 -32.70
CA ILE A 520 16.62 115.63 -32.11
C ILE A 520 17.40 116.55 -33.06
N PHE A 521 18.48 116.04 -33.67
CA PHE A 521 19.30 116.79 -34.61
C PHE A 521 18.54 117.12 -35.90
N GLN A 522 17.75 116.18 -36.41
CA GLN A 522 16.90 116.38 -37.59
C GLN A 522 15.90 117.53 -37.39
N ALA A 523 15.27 117.62 -36.21
CA ALA A 523 14.33 118.69 -35.89
C ALA A 523 14.98 120.09 -35.86
N GLN A 524 16.26 120.18 -35.51
CA GLN A 524 17.03 121.44 -35.54
C GLN A 524 17.31 121.88 -36.98
N VAL A 525 17.78 120.96 -37.84
CA VAL A 525 18.09 121.24 -39.26
C VAL A 525 16.85 121.76 -40.01
N ALA A 526 15.70 121.13 -39.78
CA ALA A 526 14.43 121.55 -40.40
C ALA A 526 14.03 122.99 -40.00
N ARG A 527 14.25 123.39 -38.74
CA ARG A 527 13.97 124.77 -38.28
C ARG A 527 14.86 125.81 -38.97
N TYR A 528 16.15 125.51 -39.14
CA TYR A 528 17.07 126.44 -39.81
C TYR A 528 16.71 126.63 -41.29
N ARG A 529 16.33 125.55 -41.99
CA ARG A 529 15.84 125.62 -43.37
C ARG A 529 14.63 126.55 -43.49
N GLN A 530 13.66 126.40 -42.60
CA GLN A 530 12.44 127.22 -42.62
C GLN A 530 12.73 128.71 -42.38
N ALA A 531 13.73 129.03 -41.56
CA ALA A 531 14.20 130.40 -41.36
C ALA A 531 14.89 130.98 -42.61
N VAL A 532 15.64 130.16 -43.35
CA VAL A 532 16.28 130.58 -44.62
C VAL A 532 15.25 130.80 -45.73
N GLU A 533 14.23 129.94 -45.85
CA GLU A 533 13.15 130.08 -46.84
C GLU A 533 12.27 131.31 -46.58
N THR A 534 11.98 131.62 -45.32
CA THR A 534 11.22 132.83 -44.95
C THR A 534 11.97 134.13 -45.24
N LEU A 535 13.30 134.14 -45.13
CA LEU A 535 14.14 135.27 -45.53
C LEU A 535 14.13 135.47 -47.06
N GLN A 536 14.19 134.38 -47.84
CA GLN A 536 14.15 134.43 -49.32
C GLN A 536 12.86 135.06 -49.87
N HIS A 537 11.72 134.88 -49.19
CA HIS A 537 10.43 135.39 -49.66
C HIS A 537 10.05 136.78 -49.12
N SER A 538 10.92 137.44 -48.35
CA SER A 538 10.62 138.77 -47.79
C SER A 538 10.76 139.89 -48.82
N SER A 539 9.77 140.79 -48.89
CA SER A 539 9.67 141.85 -49.91
C SER A 539 10.81 142.89 -49.85
N ALA A 540 11.59 142.92 -48.78
CA ALA A 540 12.76 143.78 -48.62
C ALA A 540 13.97 143.34 -49.46
N PHE A 541 14.07 142.05 -49.81
CA PHE A 541 15.19 141.51 -50.58
C PHE A 541 15.02 141.66 -52.10
N ASN A 542 13.78 141.81 -52.58
CA ASN A 542 13.47 141.85 -54.02
C ASN A 542 13.76 143.20 -54.71
N LEU A 543 14.03 144.27 -53.96
CA LEU A 543 14.23 145.62 -54.52
C LEU A 543 15.70 146.01 -54.67
N ARG A 544 16.66 145.17 -54.23
CA ARG A 544 18.09 145.47 -54.29
C ARG A 544 18.83 144.40 -55.10
N ASN A 545 18.70 144.47 -56.42
CA ASN A 545 19.37 143.57 -57.37
C ASN A 545 20.90 143.72 -57.31
N SER A 546 21.57 142.84 -56.58
CA SER A 546 22.96 142.45 -56.83
C SER A 546 23.04 140.92 -56.78
N GLY A 547 23.43 140.28 -57.89
CA GLY A 547 23.23 138.84 -58.12
C GLY A 547 24.01 137.87 -57.22
N VAL A 548 24.86 138.36 -56.32
CA VAL A 548 25.73 137.51 -55.49
C VAL A 548 24.97 136.96 -54.28
N GLU A 549 24.17 137.78 -53.60
CA GLU A 549 23.55 137.40 -52.32
C GLU A 549 22.43 136.36 -52.46
N VAL A 550 21.71 136.37 -53.60
CA VAL A 550 20.67 135.37 -53.91
C VAL A 550 21.28 133.98 -54.13
N SER A 551 22.43 133.91 -54.84
CA SER A 551 23.09 132.63 -55.14
C SER A 551 23.63 131.92 -53.88
N THR A 552 24.11 132.69 -52.89
CA THR A 552 24.62 132.14 -51.63
C THR A 552 23.52 131.60 -50.74
N LEU A 553 22.36 132.26 -50.69
CA LEU A 553 21.22 131.77 -49.91
C LEU A 553 20.61 130.51 -50.53
N GLN A 554 20.58 130.42 -51.86
CA GLN A 554 20.07 129.23 -52.54
C GLN A 554 20.98 128.02 -52.34
N SER A 555 22.30 128.20 -52.43
CA SER A 555 23.26 127.12 -52.12
C SER A 555 23.15 126.63 -50.67
N LEU A 556 22.84 127.54 -49.72
CA LEU A 556 22.68 127.17 -48.31
C LEU A 556 21.38 126.41 -48.05
N ALA A 557 20.28 126.78 -48.73
CA ALA A 557 19.01 126.06 -48.67
C ALA A 557 19.12 124.64 -49.26
N ASP A 558 19.78 124.49 -50.41
CA ASP A 558 19.99 123.20 -51.05
C ASP A 558 20.92 122.30 -50.22
N GLY A 559 21.96 122.88 -49.59
CA GLY A 559 22.85 122.16 -48.67
C GLY A 559 22.13 121.62 -47.42
N LEU A 560 21.19 122.38 -46.86
CA LEU A 560 20.37 121.95 -45.73
C LEU A 560 19.36 120.86 -46.12
N ALA A 561 18.79 120.92 -47.32
CA ALA A 561 17.88 119.89 -47.83
C ALA A 561 18.59 118.54 -48.03
N TYR A 562 19.82 118.54 -48.55
CA TYR A 562 20.63 117.33 -48.71
C TYR A 562 20.96 116.66 -47.37
N LEU A 563 21.33 117.45 -46.35
CA LEU A 563 21.61 116.96 -45.00
C LEU A 563 20.40 116.30 -44.34
N GLU A 564 19.20 116.87 -44.51
CA GLU A 564 17.97 116.29 -43.96
C GLU A 564 17.66 114.93 -44.59
N GLN A 565 17.81 114.81 -45.92
CA GLN A 565 17.56 113.55 -46.62
C GLN A 565 18.57 112.45 -46.23
N GLN A 566 19.85 112.80 -46.09
CA GLN A 566 20.87 111.86 -45.64
C GLN A 566 20.61 111.35 -44.21
N GLN A 567 20.07 112.19 -43.32
CA GLN A 567 19.72 111.78 -41.96
C GLN A 567 18.53 110.82 -41.91
N GLN A 568 17.51 111.04 -42.75
CA GLN A 568 16.35 110.14 -42.83
C GLN A 568 16.75 108.72 -43.26
N ASP A 569 17.63 108.60 -44.25
CA ASP A 569 18.15 107.30 -44.69
C ASP A 569 18.97 106.61 -43.60
N TRP A 570 19.74 107.37 -42.81
CA TRP A 570 20.51 106.82 -41.69
C TRP A 570 19.61 106.27 -40.58
N ILE A 571 18.57 107.01 -40.20
CA ILE A 571 17.59 106.56 -39.20
C ILE A 571 16.87 105.30 -39.69
N ALA A 572 16.49 105.25 -40.98
CA ALA A 572 15.85 104.08 -41.58
C ALA A 572 16.77 102.84 -41.56
N SER A 573 18.08 103.02 -41.79
CA SER A 573 19.06 101.93 -41.72
C SER A 573 19.24 101.36 -40.30
N LEU A 574 19.26 102.22 -39.28
CA LEU A 574 19.35 101.81 -37.88
C LEU A 574 18.08 101.11 -37.40
N LEU A 575 16.89 101.54 -37.85
CA LEU A 575 15.63 100.88 -37.50
C LEU A 575 15.51 99.46 -38.07
N ARG A 576 16.14 99.17 -39.22
CA ARG A 576 16.22 97.79 -39.76
C ARG A 576 17.07 96.86 -38.89
N GLN A 577 18.06 97.37 -38.17
CA GLN A 577 18.90 96.57 -37.26
C GLN A 577 18.20 96.23 -35.94
N ILE A 578 17.21 97.03 -35.53
CA ILE A 578 16.45 96.81 -34.30
C ILE A 578 15.20 95.95 -34.55
N SER A 579 14.63 96.01 -35.75
CA SER A 579 13.53 95.10 -36.08
C SER A 579 14.03 93.67 -35.98
N PRO A 580 13.39 92.81 -35.17
CA PRO A 580 13.71 91.40 -35.21
C PRO A 580 13.50 90.97 -36.66
N ALA A 581 14.49 90.32 -37.25
CA ALA A 581 14.18 89.43 -38.34
C ALA A 581 13.10 88.51 -37.79
N THR A 582 11.86 88.73 -38.24
CA THR A 582 10.95 87.62 -38.39
C THR A 582 11.67 86.72 -39.37
N ALA A 583 12.54 85.88 -38.84
CA ALA A 583 12.83 84.61 -39.45
C ALA A 583 11.45 84.05 -39.76
N SER A 584 11.17 84.00 -41.06
CA SER A 584 10.68 82.80 -41.71
C SER A 584 11.19 81.55 -40.98
N ALA A 585 10.62 81.28 -39.81
CA ALA A 585 10.22 79.94 -39.46
C ALA A 585 9.20 79.60 -40.54
N GLY A 586 9.71 79.10 -41.67
CA GLY A 586 8.95 78.24 -42.52
C GLY A 586 8.36 77.18 -41.62
N THR A 587 7.07 77.36 -41.32
CA THR A 587 6.07 76.31 -41.33
C THR A 587 6.38 75.36 -42.49
N SER A 588 7.29 74.42 -42.26
CA SER A 588 7.10 73.03 -42.68
C SER A 588 6.48 72.28 -41.51
N THR A 589 5.30 72.76 -41.12
CA THR A 589 4.27 71.90 -40.57
C THR A 589 3.88 70.96 -41.71
N GLN A 590 4.45 69.75 -41.76
CA GLN A 590 3.59 68.62 -42.03
C GLN A 590 2.95 68.22 -40.69
N ALA A 591 1.87 68.93 -40.37
CA ALA A 591 0.71 68.28 -39.82
C ALA A 591 0.10 67.47 -40.98
N ALA A 592 -0.46 66.29 -40.83
CA ALA A 592 -1.28 65.76 -39.74
C ALA A 592 -1.44 64.23 -39.97
N PRO A 593 -2.25 63.47 -39.20
CA PRO A 593 -3.02 63.85 -38.01
C PRO A 593 -2.89 62.88 -36.82
N ALA A 594 -3.41 63.33 -35.69
CA ALA A 594 -3.92 62.47 -34.64
C ALA A 594 -5.27 61.88 -35.06
N SER A 595 -5.46 60.55 -35.00
CA SER A 595 -6.76 59.95 -34.61
C SER A 595 -6.58 58.48 -34.20
N GLN A 596 -6.96 58.22 -32.95
CA GLN A 596 -7.70 57.08 -32.40
C GLN A 596 -8.04 55.86 -33.30
N ALA A 597 -7.85 54.70 -32.68
CA ALA A 597 -8.77 53.55 -32.61
C ALA A 597 -9.02 52.65 -33.85
N ALA A 598 -8.37 51.47 -33.77
CA ALA A 598 -8.89 50.12 -34.02
C ALA A 598 -9.18 49.65 -35.48
N PRO A 599 -9.45 48.36 -35.68
CA PRO A 599 -8.53 47.21 -35.81
C PRO A 599 -8.44 46.74 -37.28
N LEU A 600 -7.52 45.81 -37.63
CA LEU A 600 -7.71 44.71 -38.62
C LEU A 600 -6.37 44.07 -39.07
N ASN A 601 -6.33 42.74 -38.96
CA ASN A 601 -5.54 41.80 -39.77
C ASN A 601 -5.75 42.09 -41.29
N PRO A 602 -4.84 41.76 -42.23
CA PRO A 602 -4.62 40.34 -42.61
C PRO A 602 -3.24 39.99 -43.25
N GLU A 603 -3.03 38.68 -43.39
CA GLU A 603 -2.37 37.95 -44.49
C GLU A 603 -0.90 38.20 -44.95
N LYS A 604 -0.22 37.05 -45.05
CA LYS A 604 1.06 36.72 -45.74
C LYS A 604 1.07 37.06 -47.24
N PRO A 605 2.27 37.07 -47.86
CA PRO A 605 2.64 36.00 -48.80
C PRO A 605 4.07 35.48 -48.57
N GLN A 606 4.23 34.18 -48.27
CA GLN A 606 4.72 33.09 -49.14
C GLN A 606 6.27 33.01 -49.32
N PRO A 607 6.89 31.89 -48.90
CA PRO A 607 8.17 31.42 -49.41
C PRO A 607 7.98 30.56 -50.68
N GLU A 608 8.86 30.74 -51.67
CA GLU A 608 8.95 29.89 -52.86
C GLU A 608 9.29 28.43 -52.49
N GLN A 609 8.50 27.50 -53.00
CA GLN A 609 8.87 26.10 -53.27
C GLN A 609 9.04 25.93 -54.79
N VAL A 610 9.77 24.92 -55.26
CA VAL A 610 9.26 23.71 -55.95
C VAL A 610 10.47 23.08 -56.69
N PRO A 611 10.56 21.78 -57.09
CA PRO A 611 9.77 20.57 -56.73
C PRO A 611 10.63 19.35 -56.28
N PHE A 612 9.96 18.42 -55.59
CA PHE A 612 10.23 16.97 -55.70
C PHE A 612 9.43 16.36 -56.85
N PRO A 613 9.87 15.20 -57.39
CA PRO A 613 8.93 14.16 -57.76
C PRO A 613 9.15 12.85 -56.98
N SER A 614 8.02 12.19 -56.85
CA SER A 614 7.64 11.00 -56.11
C SER A 614 8.09 9.65 -56.71
N GLY A 615 8.31 8.66 -55.84
CA GLY A 615 7.67 7.34 -56.02
C GLY A 615 8.56 6.09 -56.05
N GLN A 616 8.11 5.09 -55.26
CA GLN A 616 8.21 3.62 -55.44
C GLN A 616 9.29 2.82 -54.67
N LEU A 617 8.78 2.07 -53.67
CA LEU A 617 9.24 0.75 -53.17
C LEU A 617 9.15 -0.33 -54.29
N PRO A 618 9.60 -1.62 -54.17
CA PRO A 618 10.32 -2.35 -53.10
C PRO A 618 11.42 -3.39 -53.57
N PHE A 619 11.98 -4.14 -52.59
CA PHE A 619 12.38 -5.58 -52.61
C PHE A 619 13.64 -6.12 -53.37
N SER A 620 14.53 -6.71 -52.55
CA SER A 620 15.02 -8.12 -52.56
C SER A 620 16.38 -8.54 -53.16
N ALA A 621 17.13 -9.22 -52.27
CA ALA A 621 17.96 -10.42 -52.46
C ALA A 621 19.32 -10.33 -53.20
N ALA A 622 20.42 -10.51 -52.47
CA ALA A 622 21.06 -11.83 -52.28
C ALA A 622 22.37 -11.72 -51.45
N SER A 623 22.54 -12.64 -50.49
CA SER A 623 23.77 -12.99 -49.74
C SER A 623 24.65 -13.95 -50.60
N PRO A 624 25.82 -14.54 -50.19
CA PRO A 624 26.39 -14.78 -48.84
C PRO A 624 27.95 -14.80 -48.67
N ALA A 625 28.39 -15.29 -47.50
CA ALA A 625 29.72 -15.83 -47.04
C ALA A 625 30.70 -14.80 -46.39
N GLY A 626 31.18 -14.90 -45.13
CA GLY A 626 31.52 -16.02 -44.20
C GLY A 626 33.06 -16.24 -44.18
N PRO A 627 33.80 -16.63 -43.09
CA PRO A 627 33.48 -17.16 -41.74
C PRO A 627 34.09 -16.33 -40.56
N SER A 628 33.74 -16.39 -39.26
CA SER A 628 33.70 -17.41 -38.16
C SER A 628 35.03 -17.76 -37.44
N TYR A 629 34.90 -18.01 -36.11
CA TYR A 629 35.84 -18.47 -35.05
C TYR A 629 36.47 -17.37 -34.15
N GLY A 630 36.39 -17.40 -32.81
CA GLY A 630 35.84 -18.39 -31.88
C GLY A 630 35.88 -17.91 -30.41
N VAL A 631 34.96 -18.46 -29.61
CA VAL A 631 34.83 -18.36 -28.13
C VAL A 631 35.17 -19.74 -27.55
N PRO A 632 35.69 -19.84 -26.32
CA PRO A 632 34.99 -20.61 -25.27
C PRO A 632 34.99 -19.82 -23.94
N GLY A 633 33.90 -19.72 -23.17
CA GLY A 633 33.15 -20.80 -22.53
C GLY A 633 33.51 -20.85 -21.04
N GLY A 634 32.57 -20.60 -20.13
CA GLY A 634 32.84 -20.72 -18.68
C GLY A 634 31.81 -20.06 -17.77
N ASP A 635 30.66 -20.71 -17.60
CA ASP A 635 29.74 -20.52 -16.47
C ASP A 635 30.44 -20.85 -15.14
N VAL A 636 30.49 -19.91 -14.19
CA VAL A 636 30.64 -20.21 -12.76
C VAL A 636 29.85 -19.21 -11.91
N LYS A 637 28.75 -19.69 -11.32
CA LYS A 637 28.09 -19.11 -10.15
C LYS A 637 29.04 -19.11 -8.94
N PRO A 638 29.12 -18.04 -8.12
CA PRO A 638 29.63 -18.16 -6.78
C PRO A 638 28.53 -18.64 -5.81
N ASP A 639 28.94 -19.61 -5.01
CA ASP A 639 28.21 -20.47 -4.11
C ASP A 639 27.71 -19.73 -2.86
N LEU A 640 26.42 -19.89 -2.54
CA LEU A 640 25.71 -19.27 -1.40
C LEU A 640 25.81 -20.12 -0.11
N SER A 641 26.74 -21.08 -0.06
CA SER A 641 26.86 -22.08 1.01
C SER A 641 27.76 -21.67 2.18
N THR A 642 28.48 -20.55 2.11
CA THR A 642 29.46 -20.14 3.15
C THR A 642 28.98 -19.09 4.16
N LEU A 643 27.76 -18.54 4.01
CA LEU A 643 27.20 -17.56 4.96
C LEU A 643 26.23 -18.14 6.01
N TYR A 644 25.98 -19.46 6.00
CA TYR A 644 25.01 -20.08 6.91
C TYR A 644 25.63 -20.83 8.12
N GLN A 645 26.96 -20.88 8.25
CA GLN A 645 27.63 -21.61 9.35
C GLN A 645 28.28 -20.72 10.43
N GLN A 646 28.13 -19.40 10.38
CA GLN A 646 28.73 -18.50 11.38
C GLN A 646 27.70 -17.69 12.20
N ARG A 647 26.51 -18.27 12.43
CA ARG A 647 25.49 -17.71 13.32
C ARG A 647 24.92 -18.74 14.31
N LYS A 648 25.80 -19.57 14.86
CA LYS A 648 25.50 -20.46 15.98
C LYS A 648 26.78 -20.80 16.75
N ALA A 649 27.28 -19.81 17.48
CA ALA A 649 28.11 -19.98 18.67
C ALA A 649 27.47 -19.13 19.77
#